data_AF-A0A7T9CDI0-F1
#
_entry.id   AF-A0A7T9CDI0-F1
#
_cell.length_a   1.000
_cell.length_b   1.000
_cell.length_c   1.000
_cell.angle_alpha   90.00
_cell.angle_beta   90.00
_cell.angle_gamma   90.00
#
_symmetry.space_group_name_H-M   'P 1'
#
loop_
_entity.id
_entity.type
_entity.pdbx_description
1 polymer ?
#
loop_
_entity_poly.entity_id
_entity_poly.type
_entity_poly.pdbx_seq_one_letter_code
_entity_poly.pdbx_strand_id
1 'polypeptide(L)'
;MIPPAGNGRDIPGRRQAEGTFSRTIYRKSAAIHAPRNDLRLLLHVLLVICLAASVPGIASAGTTEIRVVKYAVDGFTILAEKTVDYRWMEQNLRVYGDGSTHYYHQGPVFIDDPDPAKQAALRWNPEEDTNVQEKDMGAVKGTNLADLCNLVGGMGPEDVLKIRSSDGWYKTLPYKNVFEYSSREGPIIICWNKDGRYPDTGYTDGMRMVWFADTSTNPWGIHAFGVWDWHEAADEEYWYYYQQGNEKYPTTTGLSGMYISEILIYSQEEPTGSIKVTSTPAGARIILDGDETGEVTPFTLEEIPAGSHTVSVWKEGYLSPDEEWVDVAHGVVSPVHFGLEREFSSAIPGTGDTAMPGETRYDGEQGSLGVVTGGMSGNVTMLVASGASQVCRSGETLSYQIATDTLSSSPSQWARLYVFSHKGYTGDHALEVRVNSVKAGTPDRSTYHHADGRVSETLVFNVTPMVQATGAIEVSVRNPPGGNEWTIYPPVLLMLHHDDSEPMRKNWVAEGSGFIRAVEDYSPQDLANITITDFSGIQPGYSGAELVVIGTAPEISDTSFPMVIQNSVHIPGKYTHEEDGVWICRFNVTPHLTGYVHTEFIWKAAGPGDRSEVAPRVAILSISYPERPVTPTQDSGFSPAVNTTGPGPMDDGKNISPPTVPVPTSPSHGASEVPAGVVLQDEPFLSRIWRMIFWIFGIPFPGYETHGFVSGEEYSRDSDDLGGDIHPPDHQAPPTYPFTITTTPPGAMLTIPGLAETSVSPVTLFLPEGDYLLTAEMDGYLVNQTVVHLTGPQEITLVLAPGDTAQETEPPKTPARSRHGGLFITTYPGDLELSVDNKVMEGKSPLVLFGLKEGYHTVKATRTGAAAGKGESIIARVWVHHDAISVYELDFVGIRIDRLIRITDDPGTPTAFTLNGFYPLLRTPVTLDVPWTGSYITLIGEGTYTSFSIPDSMLSGSEFVLPPYPGNFHTIAIESSPPGAGIFIDGARTGNTTPSLVGGLSEGPHRVMVSLPGHIPAQRLVTVPRTNEEFIKGTISFVLDTYPCGPLRVESIPDGAAIYLDGIATGEKTPFSFSGIPLGVHQLTLKTGEISRSRDITIRPGNANRYMVVMEQ
;
A
#
# COMPACT_ATOMS: atom_id res chain seq x y z
N MET A 1 -53.57 50.54 -23.06
CA MET A 1 -54.37 50.77 -24.30
C MET A 1 -54.79 49.41 -24.86
N ILE A 2 -55.77 49.38 -25.77
CA ILE A 2 -56.63 48.23 -26.17
C ILE A 2 -57.07 48.51 -27.64
N PRO A 3 -57.49 47.57 -28.54
CA PRO A 3 -57.33 46.10 -28.73
C PRO A 3 -56.61 45.85 -30.11
N PRO A 4 -57.12 45.10 -31.14
CA PRO A 4 -57.77 43.77 -31.29
C PRO A 4 -56.93 42.76 -32.13
N ALA A 5 -57.19 41.45 -32.34
CA ALA A 5 -58.36 40.55 -32.33
C ALA A 5 -59.16 40.43 -33.66
N GLY A 6 -59.45 39.20 -34.15
CA GLY A 6 -60.31 38.93 -35.32
C GLY A 6 -60.30 37.47 -35.85
N ASN A 7 -61.48 36.83 -35.95
CA ASN A 7 -61.68 35.44 -36.42
C ASN A 7 -62.00 35.34 -37.93
N GLY A 8 -61.88 34.13 -38.51
CA GLY A 8 -62.48 33.76 -39.81
C GLY A 8 -62.47 32.24 -40.08
N ARG A 9 -63.53 31.70 -40.69
CA ARG A 9 -63.70 30.28 -41.09
C ARG A 9 -63.95 30.18 -42.61
N ASP A 10 -63.70 29.02 -43.23
CA ASP A 10 -64.77 28.19 -43.83
C ASP A 10 -64.26 26.92 -44.57
N ILE A 11 -65.20 26.01 -44.86
CA ILE A 11 -65.06 24.63 -45.40
C ILE A 11 -66.27 24.41 -46.35
N PRO A 12 -66.16 23.96 -47.63
CA PRO A 12 -66.15 22.51 -47.94
C PRO A 12 -65.58 22.04 -49.32
N GLY A 13 -65.44 20.70 -49.49
CA GLY A 13 -65.24 20.06 -50.81
C GLY A 13 -64.94 18.55 -50.73
N ARG A 14 -65.88 17.67 -51.12
CA ARG A 14 -65.88 16.21 -50.79
C ARG A 14 -65.88 15.30 -52.03
N ARG A 15 -65.33 14.07 -51.86
CA ARG A 15 -65.42 12.82 -52.69
C ARG A 15 -64.22 12.48 -53.60
N GLN A 16 -63.90 11.24 -54.01
CA GLN A 16 -64.03 9.83 -53.51
C GLN A 16 -64.02 8.85 -54.71
N ALA A 17 -63.16 7.81 -54.74
CA ALA A 17 -63.28 6.60 -55.58
C ALA A 17 -62.27 5.47 -55.21
N GLU A 18 -62.63 4.20 -55.41
CA GLU A 18 -61.75 3.00 -55.36
C GLU A 18 -61.08 2.70 -56.75
N GLY A 19 -60.18 1.72 -57.00
CA GLY A 19 -59.45 0.72 -56.19
C GLY A 19 -59.02 -0.54 -57.01
N THR A 20 -58.38 -1.53 -56.36
CA THR A 20 -58.18 -2.97 -56.80
C THR A 20 -56.86 -3.41 -57.51
N PHE A 21 -56.51 -4.69 -57.30
CA PHE A 21 -55.25 -5.45 -57.54
C PHE A 21 -54.94 -5.92 -58.98
N SER A 22 -53.65 -6.24 -59.26
CA SER A 22 -53.21 -7.61 -59.66
C SER A 22 -51.66 -7.81 -59.60
N ARG A 23 -51.17 -9.06 -59.78
CA ARG A 23 -49.76 -9.55 -59.66
C ARG A 23 -49.08 -9.76 -61.02
N THR A 24 -47.72 -9.79 -61.07
CA THR A 24 -46.88 -10.98 -61.42
C THR A 24 -45.36 -10.65 -61.49
N ILE A 25 -44.51 -11.69 -61.39
CA ILE A 25 -43.05 -11.74 -61.10
C ILE A 25 -42.19 -11.78 -62.40
N TYR A 26 -40.98 -11.17 -62.45
CA TYR A 26 -39.68 -11.86 -62.75
C TYR A 26 -38.39 -10.99 -62.82
N ARG A 27 -37.32 -11.53 -62.19
CA ARG A 27 -35.84 -11.35 -62.24
C ARG A 27 -35.08 -10.20 -62.96
N LYS A 28 -34.02 -9.76 -62.24
CA LYS A 28 -32.60 -9.48 -62.64
C LYS A 28 -32.21 -8.22 -63.45
N SER A 29 -31.82 -7.19 -62.69
CA SER A 29 -30.46 -6.60 -62.65
C SER A 29 -29.68 -6.25 -63.94
N ALA A 30 -29.58 -4.95 -64.25
CA ALA A 30 -28.32 -4.29 -64.66
C ALA A 30 -28.37 -2.74 -64.54
N ALA A 31 -27.28 -2.17 -64.03
CA ALA A 31 -26.66 -0.85 -64.29
C ALA A 31 -27.44 0.40 -64.80
N ILE A 32 -27.34 1.48 -64.00
CA ILE A 32 -26.78 2.83 -64.36
C ILE A 32 -27.64 3.87 -65.15
N HIS A 33 -27.76 5.06 -64.50
CA HIS A 33 -28.01 6.43 -65.03
C HIS A 33 -29.38 6.82 -65.67
N ALA A 34 -30.15 7.67 -64.97
CA ALA A 34 -30.48 9.07 -65.36
C ALA A 34 -31.25 9.76 -64.18
N PRO A 35 -31.85 10.98 -64.31
CA PRO A 35 -31.19 12.22 -63.89
C PRO A 35 -31.89 12.96 -62.72
N ARG A 36 -31.31 14.11 -62.32
CA ARG A 36 -31.83 14.97 -61.23
C ARG A 36 -33.23 15.55 -61.55
N ASN A 37 -34.21 15.29 -60.67
CA ASN A 37 -35.10 16.37 -60.15
C ASN A 37 -35.94 15.99 -58.90
N ASP A 38 -36.18 14.72 -58.61
CA ASP A 38 -37.04 14.31 -57.47
C ASP A 38 -36.41 14.43 -56.07
N LEU A 39 -35.18 14.96 -55.95
CA LEU A 39 -34.42 14.93 -54.70
C LEU A 39 -35.15 15.60 -53.52
N ARG A 40 -35.99 16.62 -53.74
CA ARG A 40 -36.78 17.26 -52.67
C ARG A 40 -38.00 16.47 -52.23
N LEU A 41 -38.71 15.81 -53.14
CA LEU A 41 -39.87 14.98 -52.79
C LEU A 41 -39.38 13.67 -52.14
N LEU A 42 -38.31 13.08 -52.67
CA LEU A 42 -37.64 11.95 -52.04
C LEU A 42 -37.07 12.33 -50.67
N LEU A 43 -36.47 13.53 -50.48
CA LEU A 43 -36.05 13.98 -49.15
C LEU A 43 -37.21 14.09 -48.17
N HIS A 44 -38.39 14.57 -48.57
CA HIS A 44 -39.51 14.71 -47.62
C HIS A 44 -40.15 13.36 -47.28
N VAL A 45 -40.25 12.43 -48.25
CA VAL A 45 -40.73 11.08 -47.97
C VAL A 45 -39.71 10.29 -47.14
N LEU A 46 -38.40 10.43 -47.38
CA LEU A 46 -37.39 9.90 -46.46
C LEU A 46 -37.36 10.65 -45.13
N LEU A 47 -37.62 11.95 -45.04
CA LEU A 47 -37.66 12.63 -43.74
C LEU A 47 -38.81 12.10 -42.90
N VAL A 48 -39.99 11.90 -43.48
CA VAL A 48 -41.16 11.36 -42.79
C VAL A 48 -40.99 9.87 -42.45
N ILE A 49 -40.37 9.08 -43.33
CA ILE A 49 -40.08 7.66 -43.03
C ILE A 49 -38.95 7.54 -41.99
N CYS A 50 -37.90 8.36 -42.04
CA CYS A 50 -36.85 8.37 -41.02
C CYS A 50 -37.35 8.92 -39.68
N LEU A 51 -38.15 10.00 -39.65
CA LEU A 51 -38.80 10.47 -38.42
C LEU A 51 -39.82 9.47 -37.85
N ALA A 52 -40.23 8.46 -38.62
CA ALA A 52 -41.04 7.32 -38.17
C ALA A 52 -40.22 6.01 -37.99
N ALA A 53 -38.90 6.03 -38.20
CA ALA A 53 -38.04 4.84 -38.13
C ALA A 53 -36.66 5.07 -37.46
N SER A 54 -36.38 6.29 -36.96
CA SER A 54 -35.17 6.64 -36.22
C SER A 54 -35.48 7.19 -34.84
N VAL A 55 -36.50 6.65 -34.19
CA VAL A 55 -36.33 6.27 -32.79
C VAL A 55 -36.13 4.76 -32.81
N PRO A 56 -34.89 4.24 -32.78
CA PRO A 56 -34.64 3.03 -32.02
C PRO A 56 -34.95 3.41 -30.57
N GLY A 57 -36.24 3.35 -30.21
CA GLY A 57 -36.59 3.15 -28.82
C GLY A 57 -35.89 1.85 -28.48
N ILE A 58 -34.96 1.90 -27.53
CA ILE A 58 -34.20 0.72 -27.15
C ILE A 58 -35.25 -0.26 -26.67
N ALA A 59 -35.58 -1.23 -27.53
CA ALA A 59 -36.30 -2.42 -27.14
C ALA A 59 -35.30 -3.14 -26.24
N SER A 60 -35.28 -2.76 -24.97
CA SER A 60 -34.43 -3.35 -23.94
C SER A 60 -34.66 -4.84 -24.06
N ALA A 61 -33.63 -5.58 -24.48
CA ALA A 61 -33.77 -6.99 -24.80
C ALA A 61 -34.31 -7.64 -23.52
N GLY A 62 -35.54 -8.16 -23.59
CA GLY A 62 -36.35 -8.44 -22.42
C GLY A 62 -35.51 -9.25 -21.43
N THR A 63 -35.38 -8.75 -20.19
CA THR A 63 -34.34 -9.22 -19.28
C THR A 63 -34.36 -10.74 -19.15
N THR A 64 -33.28 -11.38 -19.59
CA THR A 64 -33.12 -12.84 -19.60
C THR A 64 -32.46 -13.36 -18.32
N GLU A 65 -31.81 -12.48 -17.58
CA GLU A 65 -31.12 -12.76 -16.33
C GLU A 65 -31.41 -11.68 -15.29
N ILE A 66 -31.31 -12.06 -14.02
CA ILE A 66 -31.38 -11.17 -12.87
C ILE A 66 -30.14 -11.36 -12.00
N ARG A 67 -29.52 -10.25 -11.64
CA ARG A 67 -28.45 -10.14 -10.64
C ARG A 67 -29.09 -9.89 -9.28
N VAL A 68 -29.14 -10.91 -8.44
CA VAL A 68 -29.55 -10.76 -7.04
C VAL A 68 -28.31 -10.37 -6.23
N VAL A 69 -28.42 -9.32 -5.43
CA VAL A 69 -27.36 -8.79 -4.56
C VAL A 69 -27.93 -8.56 -3.17
N LYS A 70 -27.26 -9.06 -2.13
CA LYS A 70 -27.49 -8.66 -0.75
C LYS A 70 -26.40 -7.70 -0.33
N TYR A 71 -26.79 -6.53 0.16
CA TYR A 71 -25.94 -5.51 0.74
C TYR A 71 -26.05 -5.56 2.25
N ALA A 72 -24.92 -5.28 2.91
CA ALA A 72 -24.86 -5.06 4.34
C ALA A 72 -25.53 -3.73 4.75
N VAL A 73 -25.63 -3.51 6.07
CA VAL A 73 -26.23 -2.31 6.67
C VAL A 73 -25.52 -1.00 6.29
N ASP A 74 -24.25 -1.07 5.87
CA ASP A 74 -23.50 0.07 5.32
C ASP A 74 -24.06 0.58 3.96
N GLY A 75 -24.87 -0.24 3.28
CA GLY A 75 -25.53 0.06 2.01
C GLY A 75 -24.63 -0.07 0.77
N PHE A 76 -23.39 -0.55 0.88
CA PHE A 76 -22.45 -0.67 -0.24
C PHE A 76 -21.63 -1.97 -0.27
N THR A 77 -21.35 -2.61 0.86
CA THR A 77 -20.64 -3.90 0.91
C THR A 77 -21.58 -5.03 0.51
N ILE A 78 -21.13 -5.87 -0.44
CA ILE A 78 -21.92 -6.98 -0.99
C ILE A 78 -21.70 -8.22 -0.14
N LEU A 79 -22.73 -8.63 0.62
CA LEU A 79 -22.74 -9.85 1.44
C LEU A 79 -22.83 -11.13 0.60
N ALA A 80 -23.59 -11.07 -0.50
CA ALA A 80 -23.75 -12.17 -1.44
C ALA A 80 -24.28 -11.66 -2.77
N GLU A 81 -23.75 -12.20 -3.88
CA GLU A 81 -24.24 -11.91 -5.22
C GLU A 81 -24.46 -13.20 -6.01
N LYS A 82 -25.57 -13.24 -6.78
CA LYS A 82 -25.82 -14.29 -7.75
C LYS A 82 -26.61 -13.78 -8.95
N THR A 83 -26.01 -13.87 -10.14
CA THR A 83 -26.73 -13.70 -11.40
C THR A 83 -27.29 -15.04 -11.87
N VAL A 84 -28.58 -15.07 -12.21
CA VAL A 84 -29.28 -16.25 -12.72
C VAL A 84 -30.09 -15.93 -13.98
N ASP A 85 -29.97 -16.75 -15.01
CA ASP A 85 -30.82 -16.68 -16.19
C ASP A 85 -32.15 -17.41 -15.97
N TYR A 86 -33.20 -17.03 -16.71
CA TYR A 86 -34.54 -17.58 -16.51
C TYR A 86 -34.66 -19.09 -16.81
N ARG A 87 -33.80 -19.65 -17.66
CA ARG A 87 -33.77 -21.09 -17.95
C ARG A 87 -33.09 -21.85 -16.82
N TRP A 88 -32.07 -21.25 -16.19
CA TRP A 88 -31.53 -21.75 -14.93
C TRP A 88 -32.63 -21.73 -13.84
N MET A 89 -33.39 -20.64 -13.72
CA MET A 89 -34.51 -20.55 -12.77
C MET A 89 -35.59 -21.62 -13.04
N GLU A 90 -36.04 -21.79 -14.28
CA GLU A 90 -37.04 -22.80 -14.68
C GLU A 90 -36.59 -24.26 -14.40
N GLN A 91 -35.28 -24.50 -14.33
CA GLN A 91 -34.70 -25.84 -14.10
C GLN A 91 -34.32 -26.12 -12.64
N ASN A 92 -33.96 -25.10 -11.86
CA ASN A 92 -33.32 -25.28 -10.54
C ASN A 92 -34.15 -24.74 -9.37
N LEU A 93 -35.16 -23.90 -9.63
CA LEU A 93 -36.05 -23.34 -8.59
C LEU A 93 -37.48 -23.82 -8.81
N ARG A 94 -38.34 -23.61 -7.79
CA ARG A 94 -39.76 -23.89 -7.91
C ARG A 94 -40.37 -22.93 -8.94
N VAL A 95 -40.93 -23.50 -10.01
CA VAL A 95 -41.78 -22.74 -10.94
C VAL A 95 -43.12 -22.46 -10.25
N TYR A 96 -43.50 -21.19 -10.19
CA TYR A 96 -44.82 -20.74 -9.79
C TYR A 96 -45.64 -20.42 -11.05
N GLY A 97 -46.91 -20.78 -11.03
CA GLY A 97 -47.80 -20.66 -12.18
C GLY A 97 -47.72 -21.85 -13.12
N ASP A 98 -48.82 -22.12 -13.81
CA ASP A 98 -48.99 -23.20 -14.78
C ASP A 98 -48.93 -22.70 -16.24
N GLY A 99 -48.78 -21.39 -16.46
CA GLY A 99 -48.87 -20.76 -17.78
C GLY A 99 -50.27 -20.85 -18.42
N SER A 100 -51.32 -21.07 -17.61
CA SER A 100 -52.73 -21.13 -18.02
C SER A 100 -53.65 -20.27 -17.13
N THR A 101 -53.28 -20.10 -15.86
CA THR A 101 -53.96 -19.26 -14.87
C THR A 101 -53.56 -17.79 -15.08
N HIS A 102 -54.55 -16.93 -15.28
CA HIS A 102 -54.34 -15.48 -15.42
C HIS A 102 -54.36 -14.77 -14.06
N TYR A 103 -53.44 -13.82 -13.89
CA TYR A 103 -53.33 -12.97 -12.70
C TYR A 103 -53.59 -11.50 -13.06
N TYR A 104 -54.27 -10.78 -12.17
CA TYR A 104 -54.72 -9.40 -12.37
C TYR A 104 -54.22 -8.50 -11.24
N HIS A 105 -54.03 -7.22 -11.51
CA HIS A 105 -53.85 -6.18 -10.49
C HIS A 105 -55.04 -5.20 -10.52
N GLN A 106 -55.03 -4.15 -9.72
CA GLN A 106 -56.02 -3.08 -9.76
C GLN A 106 -55.39 -1.75 -10.21
N GLY A 107 -56.10 -0.99 -11.04
CA GLY A 107 -55.75 0.37 -11.44
C GLY A 107 -56.32 1.45 -10.50
N PRO A 108 -55.96 2.72 -10.70
CA PRO A 108 -56.46 3.81 -9.86
C PRO A 108 -57.98 3.96 -9.92
N VAL A 109 -58.60 4.12 -8.75
CA VAL A 109 -60.04 4.34 -8.56
C VAL A 109 -60.31 5.85 -8.55
N PHE A 110 -60.90 6.37 -9.62
CA PHE A 110 -61.15 7.80 -9.80
C PHE A 110 -62.53 8.21 -9.22
N ILE A 111 -62.61 8.30 -7.90
CA ILE A 111 -63.80 8.76 -7.16
C ILE A 111 -63.44 10.00 -6.34
N ASP A 112 -64.31 11.02 -6.38
CA ASP A 112 -64.17 12.28 -5.64
C ASP A 112 -65.35 12.44 -4.65
N ASP A 113 -65.07 12.97 -3.45
CA ASP A 113 -66.09 13.24 -2.43
C ASP A 113 -65.76 14.54 -1.66
N PRO A 114 -66.74 15.40 -1.32
CA PRO A 114 -66.49 16.62 -0.54
C PRO A 114 -65.87 16.42 0.86
N ASP A 115 -65.96 15.22 1.44
CA ASP A 115 -65.24 14.82 2.65
C ASP A 115 -63.93 14.09 2.28
N PRO A 116 -62.73 14.67 2.55
CA PRO A 116 -61.46 14.05 2.21
C PRO A 116 -61.21 12.67 2.83
N ALA A 117 -61.74 12.39 4.02
CA ALA A 117 -61.59 11.09 4.66
C ALA A 117 -62.44 10.02 3.95
N LYS A 118 -63.66 10.40 3.56
CA LYS A 118 -64.56 9.55 2.77
C LYS A 118 -64.06 9.36 1.33
N GLN A 119 -63.47 10.40 0.73
CA GLN A 119 -62.80 10.31 -0.57
C GLN A 119 -61.63 9.32 -0.53
N ALA A 120 -60.78 9.39 0.49
CA ALA A 120 -59.67 8.46 0.67
C ALA A 120 -60.18 7.01 0.80
N ALA A 121 -61.16 6.75 1.67
CA ALA A 121 -61.74 5.42 1.85
C ALA A 121 -62.36 4.84 0.55
N LEU A 122 -63.07 5.67 -0.23
CA LEU A 122 -63.66 5.24 -1.51
C LEU A 122 -62.61 4.94 -2.59
N ARG A 123 -61.48 5.67 -2.61
CA ARG A 123 -60.36 5.41 -3.53
C ARG A 123 -59.55 4.15 -3.16
N TRP A 124 -59.74 3.62 -1.96
CA TRP A 124 -59.11 2.40 -1.46
C TRP A 124 -59.89 1.09 -1.72
N ASN A 125 -61.15 1.19 -2.19
CA ASN A 125 -62.00 0.08 -2.68
C ASN A 125 -61.77 -1.31 -2.03
N PRO A 126 -62.30 -1.54 -0.81
CA PRO A 126 -62.30 -2.85 -0.13
C PRO A 126 -62.95 -4.00 -0.91
N GLU A 127 -63.85 -3.70 -1.84
CA GLU A 127 -64.63 -4.68 -2.59
C GLU A 127 -63.93 -5.21 -3.87
N GLU A 128 -62.77 -4.66 -4.25
CA GLU A 128 -61.98 -5.05 -5.44
C GLU A 128 -62.81 -5.07 -6.76
N ASP A 129 -63.81 -4.19 -6.86
CA ASP A 129 -64.86 -4.25 -7.90
C ASP A 129 -64.61 -3.36 -9.13
N THR A 130 -63.56 -2.51 -9.10
CA THR A 130 -63.38 -1.41 -10.05
C THR A 130 -61.95 -1.38 -10.63
N ASN A 131 -61.83 -1.33 -11.96
CA ASN A 131 -60.55 -1.17 -12.69
C ASN A 131 -59.56 -2.34 -12.49
N VAL A 132 -60.08 -3.58 -12.43
CA VAL A 132 -59.33 -4.83 -12.18
C VAL A 132 -59.26 -5.72 -13.43
N GLN A 133 -60.41 -6.03 -14.04
CA GLN A 133 -60.48 -7.00 -15.15
C GLN A 133 -59.67 -6.55 -16.40
N GLU A 134 -59.44 -5.25 -16.55
CA GLU A 134 -58.63 -4.65 -17.62
C GLU A 134 -57.12 -4.59 -17.29
N LYS A 135 -56.66 -5.24 -16.22
CA LYS A 135 -55.26 -5.25 -15.73
C LYS A 135 -54.64 -6.64 -15.74
N ASP A 136 -54.94 -7.38 -16.79
CA ASP A 136 -54.44 -8.73 -17.04
C ASP A 136 -52.90 -8.76 -17.17
N MET A 137 -52.23 -9.38 -16.20
CA MET A 137 -50.78 -9.61 -16.25
C MET A 137 -50.41 -10.82 -17.10
N GLY A 138 -51.38 -11.62 -17.54
CA GLY A 138 -51.25 -12.75 -18.46
C GLY A 138 -51.29 -14.12 -17.78
N ALA A 139 -51.31 -15.16 -18.61
CA ALA A 139 -51.13 -16.54 -18.17
C ALA A 139 -49.63 -16.80 -17.94
N VAL A 140 -49.17 -16.62 -16.69
CA VAL A 140 -47.74 -16.49 -16.37
C VAL A 140 -47.11 -17.74 -15.76
N LYS A 141 -45.79 -17.85 -15.91
CA LYS A 141 -44.91 -18.65 -15.03
C LYS A 141 -43.74 -17.79 -14.56
N GLY A 142 -43.24 -18.08 -13.38
CA GLY A 142 -42.10 -17.37 -12.82
C GLY A 142 -41.48 -18.07 -11.63
N THR A 143 -40.63 -17.31 -10.94
CA THR A 143 -39.99 -17.70 -9.68
C THR A 143 -40.43 -16.74 -8.59
N ASN A 144 -40.70 -17.25 -7.39
CA ASN A 144 -41.06 -16.40 -6.25
C ASN A 144 -39.91 -15.44 -5.92
N LEU A 145 -40.23 -14.16 -5.65
CA LEU A 145 -39.26 -13.16 -5.22
C LEU A 145 -38.56 -13.62 -3.96
N ALA A 146 -39.27 -14.25 -3.01
CA ALA A 146 -38.66 -14.89 -1.84
C ALA A 146 -37.64 -15.97 -2.23
N ASP A 147 -37.95 -16.84 -3.20
CA ASP A 147 -37.02 -17.86 -3.69
C ASP A 147 -35.79 -17.26 -4.39
N LEU A 148 -35.92 -16.06 -4.98
CA LEU A 148 -34.80 -15.30 -5.54
C LEU A 148 -33.96 -14.63 -4.44
N CYS A 149 -34.57 -14.06 -3.40
CA CYS A 149 -33.85 -13.58 -2.22
C CYS A 149 -33.06 -14.71 -1.57
N ASN A 150 -33.66 -15.90 -1.46
CA ASN A 150 -33.04 -17.10 -0.90
C ASN A 150 -31.80 -17.58 -1.69
N LEU A 151 -31.56 -17.09 -2.91
CA LEU A 151 -30.30 -17.34 -3.65
C LEU A 151 -29.08 -16.64 -3.02
N VAL A 152 -29.29 -15.61 -2.21
CA VAL A 152 -28.25 -14.78 -1.56
C VAL A 152 -28.45 -14.70 -0.03
N GLY A 153 -29.12 -15.69 0.56
CA GLY A 153 -29.36 -15.77 2.01
C GLY A 153 -30.69 -15.18 2.50
N GLY A 154 -31.59 -14.77 1.60
CA GLY A 154 -32.92 -14.29 1.97
C GLY A 154 -32.94 -12.84 2.48
N MET A 155 -33.96 -12.51 3.27
CA MET A 155 -34.16 -11.23 3.95
C MET A 155 -34.51 -11.48 5.42
N GLY A 156 -34.09 -10.60 6.33
CA GLY A 156 -34.62 -10.47 7.69
C GLY A 156 -35.79 -9.49 7.81
N PRO A 157 -36.56 -9.48 8.92
CA PRO A 157 -37.77 -8.65 9.08
C PRO A 157 -37.63 -7.14 8.86
N GLU A 158 -36.46 -6.59 9.18
CA GLU A 158 -36.13 -5.16 9.05
C GLU A 158 -35.43 -4.83 7.71
N ASP A 159 -35.27 -5.80 6.81
CA ASP A 159 -34.60 -5.62 5.52
C ASP A 159 -35.53 -4.95 4.49
N VAL A 160 -34.94 -4.10 3.65
CA VAL A 160 -35.63 -3.42 2.56
C VAL A 160 -35.07 -3.88 1.22
N LEU A 161 -35.88 -4.63 0.48
CA LEU A 161 -35.58 -5.05 -0.88
C LEU A 161 -35.90 -3.93 -1.86
N LYS A 162 -34.90 -3.53 -2.65
CA LYS A 162 -35.03 -2.64 -3.79
C LYS A 162 -34.91 -3.46 -5.08
N ILE A 163 -36.06 -3.74 -5.69
CA ILE A 163 -36.08 -4.32 -7.04
C ILE A 163 -35.77 -3.21 -8.06
N ARG A 164 -34.86 -3.45 -9.01
CA ARG A 164 -34.45 -2.49 -10.07
C ARG A 164 -34.60 -3.11 -11.46
N SER A 165 -35.13 -2.29 -12.36
CA SER A 165 -35.32 -2.57 -13.77
C SER A 165 -34.20 -1.97 -14.62
N SER A 166 -33.92 -2.57 -15.79
CA SER A 166 -32.88 -2.09 -16.70
C SER A 166 -33.21 -0.75 -17.39
N ASP A 167 -34.47 -0.29 -17.31
CA ASP A 167 -34.93 1.03 -17.73
C ASP A 167 -34.80 2.12 -16.63
N GLY A 168 -34.36 1.74 -15.43
CA GLY A 168 -34.19 2.64 -14.28
C GLY A 168 -35.39 2.73 -13.34
N TRP A 169 -36.51 2.03 -13.61
CA TRP A 169 -37.57 1.88 -12.60
C TRP A 169 -37.05 1.10 -11.38
N TYR A 170 -37.55 1.43 -10.20
CA TYR A 170 -37.30 0.66 -8.99
C TYR A 170 -38.47 0.79 -8.00
N LYS A 171 -38.56 -0.18 -7.08
CA LYS A 171 -39.48 -0.14 -5.94
C LYS A 171 -38.81 -0.73 -4.70
N THR A 172 -38.97 -0.08 -3.56
CA THR A 172 -38.67 -0.65 -2.24
C THR A 172 -39.85 -1.44 -1.69
N LEU A 173 -39.55 -2.59 -1.09
CA LEU A 173 -40.49 -3.52 -0.46
C LEU A 173 -39.88 -4.00 0.88
N PRO A 174 -40.61 -3.95 2.00
CA PRO A 174 -40.16 -4.51 3.27
C PRO A 174 -40.32 -6.04 3.26
N TYR A 175 -39.60 -6.72 4.14
CA TYR A 175 -39.68 -8.18 4.34
C TYR A 175 -41.11 -8.73 4.35
N LYS A 176 -42.03 -8.11 5.12
CA LYS A 176 -43.40 -8.61 5.26
C LYS A 176 -44.14 -8.77 3.93
N ASN A 177 -43.87 -7.92 2.94
CA ASN A 177 -44.49 -8.01 1.62
C ASN A 177 -43.81 -9.01 0.67
N VAL A 178 -42.62 -9.50 1.03
CA VAL A 178 -41.87 -10.50 0.25
C VAL A 178 -42.03 -11.91 0.85
N PHE A 179 -42.15 -12.03 2.18
CA PHE A 179 -42.14 -13.30 2.91
C PHE A 179 -43.40 -13.60 3.75
N GLU A 180 -44.13 -12.58 4.23
CA GLU A 180 -45.30 -12.75 5.14
C GLU A 180 -46.64 -12.42 4.47
N TYR A 181 -46.69 -12.51 3.14
CA TYR A 181 -47.92 -12.29 2.37
C TYR A 181 -49.04 -13.25 2.80
N SER A 182 -50.27 -12.71 2.90
CA SER A 182 -51.48 -13.52 3.07
C SER A 182 -51.84 -14.23 1.76
N SER A 183 -52.88 -15.06 1.77
CA SER A 183 -53.39 -15.65 0.52
C SER A 183 -54.01 -14.62 -0.42
N ARG A 184 -54.51 -13.50 0.11
CA ARG A 184 -55.27 -12.49 -0.64
C ARG A 184 -54.41 -11.82 -1.69
N GLU A 185 -53.33 -11.15 -1.28
CA GLU A 185 -52.32 -10.56 -2.16
C GLU A 185 -51.36 -11.61 -2.76
N GLY A 186 -51.08 -12.69 -2.02
CA GLY A 186 -50.25 -13.81 -2.47
C GLY A 186 -48.77 -13.48 -2.70
N PRO A 187 -47.97 -14.47 -3.13
CA PRO A 187 -46.53 -14.29 -3.33
C PRO A 187 -46.24 -13.35 -4.50
N ILE A 188 -45.19 -12.54 -4.34
CA ILE A 188 -44.62 -11.76 -5.43
C ILE A 188 -43.83 -12.70 -6.34
N ILE A 189 -44.23 -12.86 -7.60
CA ILE A 189 -43.56 -13.71 -8.58
C ILE A 189 -42.87 -12.85 -9.64
N ILE A 190 -41.58 -13.12 -9.87
CA ILE A 190 -40.85 -12.60 -11.02
C ILE A 190 -41.11 -13.53 -12.20
N CYS A 191 -42.00 -13.08 -13.07
CA CYS A 191 -42.50 -13.83 -14.22
C CYS A 191 -41.53 -13.73 -15.38
N TRP A 192 -40.98 -14.89 -15.78
CA TRP A 192 -40.15 -15.07 -16.97
C TRP A 192 -40.88 -15.84 -18.09
N ASN A 193 -42.15 -16.19 -17.90
CA ASN A 193 -43.01 -16.64 -18.97
C ASN A 193 -44.36 -15.91 -18.91
N LYS A 194 -44.89 -15.52 -20.07
CA LYS A 194 -46.24 -14.99 -20.23
C LYS A 194 -46.86 -15.52 -21.51
N ASP A 195 -48.06 -16.06 -21.43
CA ASP A 195 -48.86 -16.58 -22.55
C ASP A 195 -48.05 -17.60 -23.41
N GLY A 196 -47.22 -18.40 -22.75
CA GLY A 196 -46.31 -19.38 -23.36
C GLY A 196 -45.00 -18.82 -23.94
N ARG A 197 -44.74 -17.50 -23.86
CA ARG A 197 -43.54 -16.83 -24.39
C ARG A 197 -42.54 -16.48 -23.29
N TYR A 198 -41.26 -16.45 -23.63
CA TYR A 198 -40.17 -16.05 -22.75
C TYR A 198 -39.50 -14.74 -23.26
N PRO A 199 -38.68 -14.04 -22.45
CA PRO A 199 -38.13 -12.73 -22.82
C PRO A 199 -37.33 -12.70 -24.13
N ASP A 200 -36.64 -13.80 -24.43
CA ASP A 200 -35.86 -14.02 -25.65
C ASP A 200 -36.68 -14.40 -26.89
N THR A 201 -37.94 -14.82 -26.71
CA THR A 201 -38.80 -15.46 -27.72
C THR A 201 -40.13 -14.73 -27.94
N GLY A 202 -40.37 -13.63 -27.24
CA GLY A 202 -41.48 -12.70 -27.53
C GLY A 202 -42.32 -12.25 -26.33
N TYR A 203 -41.85 -12.43 -25.10
CA TYR A 203 -42.37 -11.71 -23.93
C TYR A 203 -41.67 -10.34 -23.83
N THR A 204 -42.28 -9.33 -24.43
CA THR A 204 -41.66 -8.01 -24.66
C THR A 204 -41.43 -7.18 -23.41
N ASP A 205 -42.12 -7.50 -22.30
CA ASP A 205 -41.99 -6.80 -21.02
C ASP A 205 -40.71 -7.21 -20.25
N GLY A 206 -39.93 -8.17 -20.77
CA GLY A 206 -38.82 -8.79 -20.05
C GLY A 206 -39.30 -9.65 -18.87
N MET A 207 -38.43 -9.85 -17.87
CA MET A 207 -38.89 -10.35 -16.58
C MET A 207 -39.69 -9.28 -15.85
N ARG A 208 -40.81 -9.67 -15.25
CA ARG A 208 -41.82 -8.74 -14.72
C ARG A 208 -42.32 -9.17 -13.34
N MET A 209 -42.52 -8.22 -12.42
CA MET A 209 -43.06 -8.48 -11.09
C MET A 209 -44.59 -8.54 -11.10
N VAL A 210 -45.18 -9.64 -10.61
CA VAL A 210 -46.63 -9.90 -10.58
C VAL A 210 -47.01 -10.57 -9.26
N TRP A 211 -48.12 -10.18 -8.63
CA TRP A 211 -48.60 -10.79 -7.39
C TRP A 211 -49.54 -11.97 -7.69
N PHE A 212 -49.35 -13.09 -7.01
CA PHE A 212 -50.11 -14.33 -7.22
C PHE A 212 -51.25 -14.48 -6.20
N ALA A 213 -52.10 -13.45 -6.17
CA ALA A 213 -53.28 -13.30 -5.34
C ALA A 213 -54.26 -14.48 -5.39
N ASP A 214 -55.11 -14.62 -4.36
CA ASP A 214 -56.25 -15.54 -4.36
C ASP A 214 -57.50 -14.93 -5.03
N THR A 215 -58.65 -15.59 -4.85
CA THR A 215 -59.92 -15.24 -5.49
C THR A 215 -61.00 -14.86 -4.48
N SER A 216 -60.63 -14.43 -3.28
CA SER A 216 -61.55 -14.27 -2.14
C SER A 216 -62.20 -12.89 -2.04
N THR A 217 -61.59 -11.85 -2.61
CA THR A 217 -62.04 -10.46 -2.51
C THR A 217 -63.05 -10.10 -3.62
N ASN A 218 -62.62 -10.11 -4.88
CA ASN A 218 -63.43 -9.63 -6.01
C ASN A 218 -64.70 -10.44 -6.31
N PRO A 219 -65.74 -9.81 -6.88
CA PRO A 219 -67.03 -10.46 -7.21
C PRO A 219 -66.98 -11.45 -8.38
N TRP A 220 -65.82 -11.65 -9.04
CA TRP A 220 -65.69 -12.54 -10.21
C TRP A 220 -65.00 -13.87 -9.92
N GLY A 221 -64.32 -14.00 -8.77
CA GLY A 221 -63.50 -15.18 -8.46
C GLY A 221 -62.26 -15.31 -9.36
N ILE A 222 -61.67 -14.18 -9.76
CA ILE A 222 -60.37 -14.14 -10.48
C ILE A 222 -59.21 -13.94 -9.50
N HIS A 223 -58.02 -14.37 -9.88
CA HIS A 223 -56.79 -14.12 -9.11
C HIS A 223 -56.36 -12.66 -9.28
N ALA A 224 -56.74 -11.78 -8.34
CA ALA A 224 -56.55 -10.34 -8.47
C ALA A 224 -55.94 -9.71 -7.20
N PHE A 225 -54.97 -8.82 -7.41
CA PHE A 225 -54.30 -8.08 -6.34
C PHE A 225 -54.82 -6.64 -6.27
N GLY A 226 -55.81 -6.42 -5.41
CA GLY A 226 -56.49 -5.13 -5.20
C GLY A 226 -55.68 -4.08 -4.44
N VAL A 227 -56.13 -2.82 -4.53
CA VAL A 227 -55.51 -1.71 -3.78
C VAL A 227 -55.82 -1.79 -2.28
N TRP A 228 -56.97 -2.36 -1.88
CA TRP A 228 -57.22 -2.69 -0.48
C TRP A 228 -56.27 -3.77 0.04
N ASP A 229 -55.91 -4.73 -0.81
CA ASP A 229 -55.09 -5.85 -0.40
C ASP A 229 -53.63 -5.39 -0.23
N TRP A 230 -53.21 -4.33 -0.95
CA TRP A 230 -52.00 -3.58 -0.64
C TRP A 230 -52.13 -2.61 0.55
N HIS A 231 -53.31 -2.05 0.82
CA HIS A 231 -53.58 -1.21 2.00
C HIS A 231 -53.37 -2.00 3.30
N GLU A 232 -53.94 -3.20 3.38
CA GLU A 232 -53.85 -4.06 4.56
C GLU A 232 -52.48 -4.76 4.67
N ALA A 233 -51.85 -5.10 3.55
CA ALA A 233 -50.56 -5.82 3.56
C ALA A 233 -49.33 -4.89 3.74
N ALA A 234 -49.36 -3.63 3.32
CA ALA A 234 -48.19 -2.75 3.28
C ALA A 234 -48.41 -1.44 4.05
N ASP A 235 -47.35 -0.89 4.64
CA ASP A 235 -47.43 0.38 5.39
C ASP A 235 -47.52 1.59 4.45
N GLU A 236 -47.95 2.75 4.98
CA GLU A 236 -48.26 3.95 4.17
C GLU A 236 -47.11 4.44 3.29
N GLU A 237 -45.86 4.27 3.72
CA GLU A 237 -44.68 4.63 2.92
C GLU A 237 -44.47 3.73 1.68
N TYR A 238 -44.98 2.49 1.72
CA TYR A 238 -44.91 1.54 0.61
C TYR A 238 -46.13 1.61 -0.31
N TRP A 239 -47.19 2.33 0.05
CA TRP A 239 -48.34 2.57 -0.81
C TRP A 239 -47.95 3.26 -2.12
N TYR A 240 -48.39 2.70 -3.25
CA TYR A 240 -48.08 3.23 -4.58
C TYR A 240 -49.25 4.06 -5.12
N TYR A 241 -48.95 5.30 -5.51
CA TYR A 241 -49.94 6.25 -5.99
C TYR A 241 -49.67 6.65 -7.44
N TYR A 242 -50.69 6.52 -8.29
CA TYR A 242 -50.80 7.34 -9.49
C TYR A 242 -51.09 8.78 -9.06
N GLN A 243 -50.28 9.73 -9.51
CA GLN A 243 -50.46 11.15 -9.22
C GLN A 243 -51.01 11.90 -10.44
N GLN A 244 -51.98 12.77 -10.22
CA GLN A 244 -52.54 13.63 -11.27
C GLN A 244 -52.75 15.05 -10.73
N GLY A 245 -51.82 15.95 -11.05
CA GLY A 245 -51.75 17.25 -10.39
C GLY A 245 -51.40 17.07 -8.91
N ASN A 246 -52.25 17.57 -8.01
CA ASN A 246 -52.08 17.40 -6.56
C ASN A 246 -52.78 16.14 -6.01
N GLU A 247 -53.59 15.45 -6.81
CA GLU A 247 -54.37 14.29 -6.39
C GLU A 247 -53.54 13.00 -6.41
N LYS A 248 -53.73 12.17 -5.38
CA LYS A 248 -53.16 10.82 -5.25
C LYS A 248 -54.25 9.76 -5.40
N TYR A 249 -53.99 8.71 -6.17
CA TYR A 249 -54.88 7.56 -6.39
C TYR A 249 -54.11 6.25 -6.18
N PRO A 250 -54.48 5.39 -5.21
CA PRO A 250 -53.84 4.09 -5.01
C PRO A 250 -53.85 3.22 -6.28
N THR A 251 -52.81 2.43 -6.53
CA THR A 251 -52.79 1.48 -7.66
C THR A 251 -51.74 0.38 -7.49
N THR A 252 -52.15 -0.88 -7.54
CA THR A 252 -51.24 -2.04 -7.56
C THR A 252 -50.71 -2.34 -8.96
N THR A 253 -51.37 -1.85 -10.02
CA THR A 253 -50.82 -1.88 -11.39
C THR A 253 -49.47 -1.16 -11.45
N GLY A 254 -49.31 -0.07 -10.68
CA GLY A 254 -48.08 0.71 -10.60
C GLY A 254 -46.92 0.03 -9.87
N LEU A 255 -47.19 -1.05 -9.12
CA LEU A 255 -46.17 -1.88 -8.50
C LEU A 255 -45.56 -2.92 -9.48
N SER A 256 -46.25 -3.22 -10.59
CA SER A 256 -45.85 -4.28 -11.53
C SER A 256 -44.78 -3.79 -12.52
N GLY A 257 -43.54 -3.65 -12.03
CA GLY A 257 -42.36 -3.29 -12.83
C GLY A 257 -42.02 -4.32 -13.91
N MET A 258 -41.63 -3.82 -15.08
CA MET A 258 -41.14 -4.57 -16.25
C MET A 258 -39.60 -4.55 -16.27
N TYR A 259 -38.98 -5.35 -17.14
CA TYR A 259 -37.52 -5.40 -17.34
C TYR A 259 -36.69 -5.54 -16.05
N ILE A 260 -37.20 -6.31 -15.07
CA ILE A 260 -36.48 -6.58 -13.82
C ILE A 260 -35.11 -7.17 -14.15
N SER A 261 -34.04 -6.50 -13.72
CA SER A 261 -32.65 -6.91 -13.95
C SER A 261 -31.88 -7.16 -12.65
N GLU A 262 -32.31 -6.53 -11.55
CA GLU A 262 -31.64 -6.60 -10.27
C GLU A 262 -32.63 -6.70 -9.11
N ILE A 263 -32.24 -7.47 -8.09
CA ILE A 263 -32.88 -7.51 -6.79
C ILE A 263 -31.79 -7.13 -5.79
N LEU A 264 -31.90 -5.94 -5.19
CA LEU A 264 -30.90 -5.39 -4.28
C LEU A 264 -31.49 -5.38 -2.86
N ILE A 265 -31.13 -6.35 -2.04
CA ILE A 265 -31.58 -6.45 -0.64
C ILE A 265 -30.66 -5.56 0.19
N TYR A 266 -31.18 -4.50 0.79
CA TYR A 266 -30.47 -3.77 1.85
C TYR A 266 -30.86 -4.40 3.17
N SER A 267 -29.93 -5.18 3.74
CA SER A 267 -30.17 -5.90 4.98
C SER A 267 -29.62 -5.16 6.19
N GLN A 268 -30.15 -5.45 7.37
CA GLN A 268 -29.58 -4.99 8.64
C GLN A 268 -28.42 -5.87 9.13
N GLU A 269 -27.93 -6.79 8.29
CA GLU A 269 -26.74 -7.59 8.58
C GLU A 269 -25.49 -6.72 8.41
N GLU A 270 -24.64 -6.69 9.44
CA GLU A 270 -23.32 -6.09 9.36
C GLU A 270 -22.48 -6.78 8.27
N PRO A 271 -21.58 -6.07 7.57
CA PRO A 271 -20.71 -6.68 6.59
C PRO A 271 -19.72 -7.62 7.30
N THR A 272 -19.88 -8.93 7.22
CA THR A 272 -19.02 -9.86 8.00
C THR A 272 -17.91 -10.53 7.18
N GLY A 273 -16.68 -10.45 7.65
CA GLY A 273 -15.55 -11.27 7.19
C GLY A 273 -15.33 -12.47 8.09
N SER A 274 -14.08 -12.92 8.17
CA SER A 274 -13.66 -13.98 9.08
C SER A 274 -12.21 -13.78 9.51
N ILE A 275 -11.87 -14.17 10.73
CA ILE A 275 -10.49 -14.11 11.23
C ILE A 275 -9.97 -15.52 11.41
N LYS A 276 -8.95 -15.91 10.65
CA LYS A 276 -8.23 -17.16 10.86
C LYS A 276 -7.19 -16.97 11.95
N VAL A 277 -7.63 -17.20 13.18
CA VAL A 277 -6.81 -17.10 14.39
C VAL A 277 -6.05 -18.39 14.62
N THR A 278 -4.73 -18.29 14.57
CA THR A 278 -3.82 -19.44 14.77
C THR A 278 -2.84 -19.15 15.90
N SER A 279 -2.33 -20.18 16.57
CA SER A 279 -1.31 -19.98 17.60
C SER A 279 -0.35 -21.16 17.72
N THR A 280 0.82 -20.88 18.29
CA THR A 280 1.86 -21.89 18.55
C THR A 280 2.25 -21.86 20.04
N PRO A 281 1.87 -22.86 20.85
CA PRO A 281 1.09 -24.05 20.50
C PRO A 281 -0.41 -23.77 20.30
N ALA A 282 -1.05 -24.66 19.54
CA ALA A 282 -2.48 -24.68 19.29
C ALA A 282 -3.32 -24.97 20.54
N GLY A 283 -4.60 -24.63 20.47
CA GLY A 283 -5.64 -24.88 21.48
C GLY A 283 -5.75 -23.77 22.52
N ALA A 284 -5.61 -22.52 22.08
CA ALA A 284 -5.77 -21.30 22.88
C ALA A 284 -7.15 -20.70 22.67
N ARG A 285 -7.85 -20.31 23.75
CA ARG A 285 -9.13 -19.60 23.67
C ARG A 285 -8.95 -18.30 22.91
N ILE A 286 -9.90 -17.97 22.06
CA ILE A 286 -9.86 -16.77 21.24
C ILE A 286 -10.76 -15.70 21.86
N ILE A 287 -10.24 -14.49 21.93
CA ILE A 287 -10.90 -13.29 22.43
C ILE A 287 -10.94 -12.29 21.28
N LEU A 288 -12.08 -11.64 21.09
CA LEU A 288 -12.32 -10.70 19.99
C LEU A 288 -12.97 -9.44 20.54
N ASP A 289 -12.41 -8.27 20.25
CA ASP A 289 -12.84 -6.95 20.77
C ASP A 289 -13.00 -6.91 22.30
N GLY A 290 -12.27 -7.78 23.01
CA GLY A 290 -12.32 -7.98 24.46
C GLY A 290 -13.30 -9.07 24.97
N ASP A 291 -14.16 -9.63 24.13
CA ASP A 291 -15.13 -10.68 24.51
C ASP A 291 -14.58 -12.10 24.24
N GLU A 292 -14.75 -13.03 25.21
CA GLU A 292 -14.37 -14.45 25.05
C GLU A 292 -15.32 -15.16 24.06
N THR A 293 -14.79 -15.58 22.91
CA THR A 293 -15.56 -16.32 21.89
C THR A 293 -15.89 -17.77 22.30
N GLY A 294 -15.14 -18.32 23.26
CA GLY A 294 -15.22 -19.71 23.70
C GLY A 294 -14.51 -20.74 22.81
N GLU A 295 -14.14 -20.36 21.58
CA GLU A 295 -13.48 -21.24 20.60
C GLU A 295 -11.95 -21.26 20.76
N VAL A 296 -11.29 -22.28 20.20
CA VAL A 296 -9.84 -22.50 20.41
C VAL A 296 -9.01 -22.70 19.14
N THR A 297 -7.83 -22.08 19.08
CA THR A 297 -6.91 -22.10 17.93
C THR A 297 -6.42 -23.50 17.50
N PRO A 298 -5.99 -23.70 16.23
CA PRO A 298 -6.27 -22.84 15.09
C PRO A 298 -7.74 -22.93 14.71
N PHE A 299 -8.40 -21.78 14.63
CA PHE A 299 -9.82 -21.65 14.35
C PHE A 299 -10.02 -20.53 13.35
N THR A 300 -11.10 -20.59 12.56
CA THR A 300 -11.58 -19.43 11.81
C THR A 300 -12.79 -18.90 12.54
N LEU A 301 -12.68 -17.73 13.17
CA LEU A 301 -13.84 -16.99 13.61
C LEU A 301 -14.59 -16.55 12.35
N GLU A 302 -15.77 -17.13 12.12
CA GLU A 302 -16.65 -16.79 11.00
C GLU A 302 -17.69 -15.76 11.46
N GLU A 303 -18.29 -15.04 10.52
CA GLU A 303 -19.31 -14.00 10.76
C GLU A 303 -18.85 -12.81 11.65
N ILE A 304 -17.55 -12.46 11.62
CA ILE A 304 -17.01 -11.29 12.33
C ILE A 304 -17.26 -10.00 11.52
N PRO A 305 -17.77 -8.90 12.10
CA PRO A 305 -17.98 -7.63 11.38
C PRO A 305 -16.73 -7.11 10.65
N ALA A 306 -16.93 -6.23 9.67
CA ALA A 306 -15.87 -5.62 8.88
C ALA A 306 -15.54 -4.23 9.42
N GLY A 307 -14.25 -3.99 9.60
CA GLY A 307 -13.71 -2.94 10.44
C GLY A 307 -12.32 -3.34 10.93
N SER A 308 -11.78 -2.62 11.91
CA SER A 308 -10.54 -2.98 12.59
C SER A 308 -10.89 -3.55 13.96
N HIS A 309 -10.58 -4.83 14.17
CA HIS A 309 -10.98 -5.61 15.35
C HIS A 309 -9.74 -6.01 16.16
N THR A 310 -9.83 -6.01 17.50
CA THR A 310 -8.73 -6.55 18.31
C THR A 310 -8.90 -8.04 18.52
N VAL A 311 -7.80 -8.78 18.35
CA VAL A 311 -7.76 -10.22 18.58
C VAL A 311 -6.67 -10.50 19.60
N SER A 312 -7.01 -11.27 20.62
CA SER A 312 -6.01 -11.92 21.47
C SER A 312 -6.38 -13.37 21.69
N VAL A 313 -5.42 -14.19 22.15
CA VAL A 313 -5.71 -15.58 22.49
C VAL A 313 -5.08 -15.95 23.83
N TRP A 314 -5.88 -16.49 24.74
CA TRP A 314 -5.43 -16.93 26.06
C TRP A 314 -5.48 -18.45 26.16
N LYS A 315 -4.46 -19.07 26.73
CA LYS A 315 -4.43 -20.53 26.93
C LYS A 315 -3.93 -20.80 28.33
N GLU A 316 -4.64 -21.65 29.08
CA GLU A 316 -4.29 -21.95 30.47
C GLU A 316 -2.83 -22.42 30.60
N GLY A 317 -2.00 -21.67 31.32
CA GLY A 317 -0.55 -21.90 31.39
C GLY A 317 0.24 -21.31 30.22
N TYR A 318 -0.29 -20.32 29.49
CA TYR A 318 0.34 -19.54 28.42
C TYR A 318 0.02 -18.05 28.56
N LEU A 319 1.05 -17.21 28.51
CA LEU A 319 0.94 -15.76 28.70
C LEU A 319 -0.04 -15.21 27.66
N SER A 320 -0.91 -14.30 28.05
CA SER A 320 -1.67 -13.51 27.10
C SER A 320 -0.67 -12.73 26.23
N PRO A 321 -0.65 -12.93 24.90
CA PRO A 321 0.03 -12.02 24.01
C PRO A 321 -0.76 -10.70 23.94
N ASP A 322 -0.12 -9.65 23.42
CA ASP A 322 -0.81 -8.40 23.12
C ASP A 322 -1.97 -8.59 22.12
N GLU A 323 -2.92 -7.67 22.16
CA GLU A 323 -4.04 -7.61 21.22
C GLU A 323 -3.57 -7.12 19.84
N GLU A 324 -3.61 -8.01 18.85
CA GLU A 324 -3.31 -7.71 17.45
C GLU A 324 -4.53 -7.07 16.78
N TRP A 325 -4.31 -5.98 16.05
CA TRP A 325 -5.35 -5.31 15.28
C TRP A 325 -5.48 -5.96 13.90
N VAL A 326 -6.64 -6.55 13.63
CA VAL A 326 -6.95 -7.23 12.38
C VAL A 326 -8.03 -6.47 11.63
N ASP A 327 -7.66 -5.92 10.47
CA ASP A 327 -8.64 -5.40 9.52
C ASP A 327 -9.41 -6.56 8.88
N VAL A 328 -10.72 -6.58 9.11
CA VAL A 328 -11.66 -7.56 8.58
C VAL A 328 -12.42 -6.93 7.42
N ALA A 329 -12.45 -7.64 6.29
CA ALA A 329 -13.23 -7.27 5.11
C ALA A 329 -14.26 -8.38 4.82
N HIS A 330 -15.45 -8.00 4.33
CA HIS A 330 -16.53 -8.97 4.10
C HIS A 330 -16.09 -10.15 3.22
N GLY A 331 -16.40 -11.37 3.65
CA GLY A 331 -16.05 -12.62 2.96
C GLY A 331 -14.54 -12.93 2.89
N VAL A 332 -13.67 -12.07 3.44
CA VAL A 332 -12.22 -12.28 3.49
C VAL A 332 -11.85 -12.97 4.79
N VAL A 333 -10.95 -13.96 4.69
CA VAL A 333 -10.38 -14.66 5.84
C VAL A 333 -9.05 -14.01 6.22
N SER A 334 -9.08 -12.97 7.06
CA SER A 334 -7.89 -12.27 7.55
C SER A 334 -7.08 -13.17 8.49
N PRO A 335 -5.80 -13.48 8.20
CA PRO A 335 -5.01 -14.39 9.02
C PRO A 335 -4.24 -13.66 10.12
N VAL A 336 -4.26 -14.21 11.35
CA VAL A 336 -3.46 -13.72 12.48
C VAL A 336 -2.81 -14.91 13.22
N HIS A 337 -1.59 -14.72 13.72
CA HIS A 337 -0.82 -15.79 14.37
C HIS A 337 -0.17 -15.33 15.68
N PHE A 338 -0.53 -16.00 16.77
CA PHE A 338 -0.01 -15.73 18.10
C PHE A 338 1.05 -16.76 18.51
N GLY A 339 2.28 -16.29 18.70
CA GLY A 339 3.26 -17.04 19.49
C GLY A 339 2.79 -17.08 20.94
N LEU A 340 2.71 -18.27 21.55
CA LEU A 340 2.24 -18.43 22.92
C LEU A 340 3.32 -19.05 23.80
N GLU A 341 3.93 -18.19 24.60
CA GLU A 341 4.88 -18.53 25.64
C GLU A 341 4.16 -18.93 26.93
N ARG A 342 4.82 -19.63 27.86
CA ARG A 342 4.11 -20.22 29.00
C ARG A 342 3.84 -19.25 30.15
N GLU A 343 2.58 -19.18 30.60
CA GLU A 343 2.14 -18.44 31.79
C GLU A 343 2.67 -19.19 33.00
N PHE A 344 3.81 -18.72 33.46
CA PHE A 344 4.14 -18.75 34.86
C PHE A 344 3.62 -17.43 35.45
N SER A 345 2.97 -17.49 36.61
CA SER A 345 1.90 -16.55 36.99
C SER A 345 2.34 -15.29 37.74
N SER A 346 1.84 -14.10 37.35
CA SER A 346 1.08 -13.16 38.22
C SER A 346 0.71 -11.83 37.51
N ALA A 347 -0.30 -11.10 38.00
CA ALA A 347 -1.03 -10.06 37.24
C ALA A 347 -1.00 -8.61 37.82
N ILE A 348 -1.54 -7.66 37.02
CA ILE A 348 -1.51 -6.18 37.14
C ILE A 348 -2.70 -5.62 37.99
N PRO A 349 -2.68 -4.36 38.52
CA PRO A 349 -3.16 -3.17 37.75
C PRO A 349 -2.66 -1.73 38.18
N GLY A 350 -2.13 -0.92 37.24
CA GLY A 350 -2.07 0.58 37.27
C GLY A 350 -1.15 1.26 38.32
N THR A 351 -1.08 2.60 38.52
CA THR A 351 -1.32 3.88 37.75
C THR A 351 -0.93 5.05 38.70
N GLY A 352 -0.51 6.29 38.34
CA GLY A 352 -0.27 7.01 37.07
C GLY A 352 0.16 8.49 37.34
N ASP A 353 0.30 9.33 36.29
CA ASP A 353 0.50 10.81 36.28
C ASP A 353 1.60 11.47 37.16
N THR A 354 2.88 11.38 36.75
CA THR A 354 3.75 12.53 36.36
C THR A 354 5.19 12.06 36.05
N ALA A 355 5.63 12.20 34.79
CA ALA A 355 7.03 11.97 34.34
C ALA A 355 7.67 10.69 34.95
N MET A 356 7.03 9.53 34.70
CA MET A 356 7.22 8.31 35.48
C MET A 356 8.59 7.63 35.24
N PRO A 357 9.43 7.43 36.27
CA PRO A 357 10.64 6.64 36.16
C PRO A 357 10.37 5.15 36.47
N GLY A 358 10.42 4.30 35.45
CA GLY A 358 10.63 2.86 35.66
C GLY A 358 10.10 1.93 34.57
N GLU A 359 11.01 1.48 33.69
CA GLU A 359 10.73 0.40 32.73
C GLU A 359 10.45 -0.91 33.49
N THR A 360 9.30 -1.52 33.22
CA THR A 360 8.86 -2.78 33.84
C THR A 360 8.63 -3.80 32.74
N ARG A 361 9.41 -4.89 32.75
CA ARG A 361 9.46 -5.96 31.73
C ARG A 361 9.12 -7.32 32.33
N TYR A 362 8.65 -8.27 31.53
CA TYR A 362 8.33 -9.66 31.91
C TYR A 362 9.22 -10.70 31.19
N ASP A 363 9.23 -11.95 31.69
CA ASP A 363 9.93 -13.10 31.10
C ASP A 363 9.24 -13.57 29.81
N GLY A 364 9.92 -13.35 28.67
CA GLY A 364 9.43 -13.57 27.30
C GLY A 364 9.58 -12.32 26.41
N GLU A 365 9.32 -11.13 26.96
CA GLU A 365 9.44 -9.86 26.23
C GLU A 365 10.90 -9.56 25.81
N GLN A 366 11.11 -8.79 24.74
CA GLN A 366 12.45 -8.27 24.40
C GLN A 366 12.98 -7.33 25.49
N GLY A 367 14.28 -7.38 25.79
CA GLY A 367 14.88 -6.42 26.72
C GLY A 367 15.10 -5.05 26.12
N SER A 368 14.94 -3.99 26.90
CA SER A 368 15.47 -2.65 26.62
C SER A 368 16.43 -2.21 27.71
N LEU A 369 17.43 -1.41 27.33
CA LEU A 369 18.13 -0.47 28.22
C LEU A 369 17.94 0.93 27.62
N GLY A 370 17.17 1.79 28.28
CA GLY A 370 16.93 3.17 27.82
C GLY A 370 18.12 4.09 28.07
N VAL A 371 18.53 4.90 27.08
CA VAL A 371 19.62 5.89 27.24
C VAL A 371 19.17 7.04 28.14
N VAL A 372 19.59 7.02 29.41
CA VAL A 372 19.27 8.07 30.39
C VAL A 372 20.16 9.31 30.29
N THR A 373 21.33 9.19 29.63
CA THR A 373 22.23 10.32 29.36
C THR A 373 23.17 10.02 28.19
N GLY A 374 23.49 11.04 27.39
CA GLY A 374 24.28 10.91 26.17
C GLY A 374 25.32 12.00 25.99
N GLY A 375 26.50 11.63 25.46
CA GLY A 375 27.57 12.55 25.10
C GLY A 375 28.31 13.22 26.26
N MET A 376 28.15 12.75 27.50
CA MET A 376 28.79 13.34 28.68
C MET A 376 30.31 13.29 28.58
N SER A 377 30.99 14.43 28.74
CA SER A 377 32.45 14.53 28.56
C SER A 377 33.21 14.25 29.85
N GLY A 378 34.16 13.31 29.82
CA GLY A 378 34.93 12.89 30.99
C GLY A 378 35.34 11.42 30.92
N ASN A 379 36.09 10.96 31.91
CA ASN A 379 36.46 9.55 32.05
C ASN A 379 35.46 8.81 32.96
N VAL A 380 35.11 7.59 32.54
CA VAL A 380 34.26 6.67 33.29
C VAL A 380 35.12 5.83 34.22
N THR A 381 34.84 5.90 35.52
CA THR A 381 35.32 4.94 36.52
C THR A 381 34.13 4.16 37.06
N MET A 382 34.30 2.84 37.22
CA MET A 382 33.31 1.92 37.76
C MET A 382 33.94 1.15 38.92
N LEU A 383 33.25 1.09 40.06
CA LEU A 383 33.68 0.38 41.27
C LEU A 383 32.56 -0.55 41.72
N VAL A 384 32.86 -1.84 41.88
CA VAL A 384 31.95 -2.83 42.46
C VAL A 384 32.23 -2.91 43.97
N ALA A 385 31.18 -3.08 44.79
CA ALA A 385 31.36 -3.30 46.23
C ALA A 385 31.97 -4.68 46.52
N SER A 386 32.75 -4.79 47.60
CA SER A 386 33.41 -6.05 47.96
C SER A 386 32.49 -7.03 48.70
N GLY A 387 32.42 -8.28 48.22
CA GLY A 387 31.87 -9.44 48.94
C GLY A 387 30.49 -9.91 48.45
N ALA A 388 30.22 -11.20 48.65
CA ALA A 388 29.09 -11.98 48.11
C ALA A 388 27.73 -11.28 48.04
N SER A 389 26.99 -11.60 46.97
CA SER A 389 25.53 -11.42 46.92
C SER A 389 24.84 -12.16 48.07
N GLN A 390 23.82 -11.53 48.65
CA GLN A 390 23.23 -11.95 49.93
C GLN A 390 21.71 -11.79 49.93
N VAL A 391 21.01 -12.74 50.57
CA VAL A 391 19.56 -12.68 50.76
C VAL A 391 19.23 -11.78 51.95
N CYS A 392 18.62 -10.62 51.68
CA CYS A 392 18.15 -9.65 52.69
C CYS A 392 16.72 -9.99 53.11
N ARG A 393 16.55 -10.45 54.36
CA ARG A 393 15.25 -10.87 54.92
C ARG A 393 14.39 -9.73 55.45
N SER A 394 13.13 -10.02 55.71
CA SER A 394 12.16 -9.07 56.29
C SER A 394 12.68 -8.43 57.58
N GLY A 395 12.92 -7.11 57.55
CA GLY A 395 13.46 -6.34 58.68
C GLY A 395 14.98 -6.28 58.78
N GLU A 396 15.71 -7.00 57.92
CA GLU A 396 17.18 -7.08 57.92
C GLU A 396 17.85 -5.86 57.26
N THR A 397 19.16 -5.72 57.46
CA THR A 397 19.98 -4.69 56.81
C THR A 397 21.33 -5.27 56.46
N LEU A 398 21.64 -5.31 55.17
CA LEU A 398 22.97 -5.63 54.65
C LEU A 398 23.81 -4.35 54.57
N SER A 399 25.11 -4.44 54.79
CA SER A 399 26.08 -3.36 54.50
C SER A 399 27.16 -3.89 53.56
N TYR A 400 27.38 -3.15 52.48
CA TYR A 400 28.44 -3.35 51.51
C TYR A 400 29.46 -2.19 51.59
N GLN A 401 30.69 -2.43 51.14
CA GLN A 401 31.76 -1.43 51.13
C GLN A 401 32.31 -1.27 49.71
N ILE A 402 32.36 -0.05 49.21
CA ILE A 402 33.00 0.29 47.94
C ILE A 402 34.36 0.93 48.26
N ALA A 403 35.43 0.28 47.82
CA ALA A 403 36.79 0.77 48.00
C ALA A 403 37.05 1.96 47.06
N THR A 404 37.58 3.05 47.60
CA THR A 404 37.80 4.33 46.90
C THR A 404 39.28 4.69 46.76
N ASP A 405 40.19 3.79 47.13
CA ASP A 405 41.64 3.98 47.14
C ASP A 405 42.25 4.04 45.74
N THR A 406 41.50 3.62 44.71
CA THR A 406 41.83 3.76 43.29
C THR A 406 41.29 5.04 42.64
N LEU A 407 40.49 5.86 43.34
CA LEU A 407 39.91 7.08 42.77
C LEU A 407 40.94 8.21 42.59
N SER A 408 40.85 8.90 41.45
CA SER A 408 41.52 10.19 41.26
C SER A 408 41.01 11.23 42.26
N SER A 409 41.85 12.18 42.64
CA SER A 409 41.49 13.30 43.53
C SER A 409 40.62 14.36 42.85
N SER A 410 40.35 14.24 41.54
CA SER A 410 39.40 15.08 40.82
C SER A 410 37.96 14.90 41.33
N PRO A 411 37.19 15.99 41.53
CA PRO A 411 35.80 15.88 41.95
C PRO A 411 34.94 15.24 40.84
N SER A 412 34.07 14.31 41.24
CA SER A 412 33.11 13.69 40.32
C SER A 412 32.09 14.73 39.84
N GLN A 413 31.89 14.80 38.53
CA GLN A 413 30.90 15.70 37.92
C GLN A 413 29.49 15.08 37.92
N TRP A 414 29.43 13.76 37.92
CA TRP A 414 28.20 12.95 37.89
C TRP A 414 28.50 11.57 38.46
N ALA A 415 27.64 11.03 39.32
CA ALA A 415 27.76 9.67 39.84
C ALA A 415 26.38 9.02 40.08
N ARG A 416 26.24 7.78 39.63
CA ARG A 416 25.07 6.90 39.88
C ARG A 416 25.51 5.64 40.61
N LEU A 417 24.76 5.29 41.65
CA LEU A 417 24.91 4.04 42.41
C LEU A 417 23.77 3.10 42.01
N TYR A 418 24.13 1.91 41.56
CA TYR A 418 23.23 0.83 41.20
C TYR A 418 23.19 -0.21 42.32
N VAL A 419 21.99 -0.56 42.77
CA VAL A 419 21.74 -1.72 43.64
C VAL A 419 20.88 -2.69 42.85
N PHE A 420 21.44 -3.83 42.47
CA PHE A 420 20.73 -4.86 41.72
C PHE A 420 20.13 -5.90 42.67
N SER A 421 18.91 -6.37 42.38
CA SER A 421 18.25 -7.45 43.12
C SER A 421 17.78 -8.58 42.21
N HIS A 422 17.53 -9.76 42.78
CA HIS A 422 16.98 -10.92 42.07
C HIS A 422 16.04 -11.76 42.92
N LYS A 423 15.01 -12.29 42.24
CA LYS A 423 14.00 -13.23 42.74
C LYS A 423 13.43 -12.85 44.13
N GLY A 424 13.11 -11.57 44.33
CA GLY A 424 12.24 -11.08 45.41
C GLY A 424 10.75 -11.05 45.00
N TYR A 425 9.84 -10.63 45.87
CA TYR A 425 8.40 -10.50 45.53
C TYR A 425 7.88 -9.08 45.76
N THR A 426 6.96 -8.61 44.92
CA THR A 426 6.38 -7.26 44.96
C THR A 426 5.42 -7.05 46.14
N GLY A 427 5.27 -5.78 46.55
CA GLY A 427 4.43 -5.33 47.66
C GLY A 427 4.94 -4.00 48.24
N ASP A 428 4.18 -3.38 49.16
CA ASP A 428 4.37 -2.00 49.67
C ASP A 428 5.69 -1.72 50.44
N HIS A 429 6.63 -2.67 50.44
CA HIS A 429 7.78 -2.75 51.34
C HIS A 429 9.10 -2.59 50.57
N ALA A 430 9.28 -1.43 49.92
CA ALA A 430 10.46 -1.11 49.13
C ALA A 430 11.76 -1.07 49.96
N LEU A 431 12.86 -1.54 49.35
CA LEU A 431 14.20 -1.52 49.94
C LEU A 431 14.66 -0.08 50.25
N GLU A 432 15.09 0.14 51.49
CA GLU A 432 15.65 1.40 51.97
C GLU A 432 17.19 1.38 51.80
N VAL A 433 17.69 2.07 50.78
CA VAL A 433 19.14 2.21 50.54
C VAL A 433 19.69 3.47 51.21
N ARG A 434 20.87 3.33 51.83
CA ARG A 434 21.63 4.42 52.45
C ARG A 434 23.08 4.39 52.00
N VAL A 435 23.66 5.57 51.81
CA VAL A 435 25.08 5.80 51.50
C VAL A 435 25.69 6.56 52.66
N ASN A 436 26.75 6.02 53.28
CA ASN A 436 27.40 6.58 54.46
C ASN A 436 26.37 6.95 55.56
N SER A 437 25.45 6.03 55.86
CA SER A 437 24.27 6.18 56.74
C SER A 437 23.18 7.21 56.33
N VAL A 438 23.41 8.04 55.30
CA VAL A 438 22.41 8.98 54.76
C VAL A 438 21.48 8.25 53.78
N LYS A 439 20.15 8.44 53.87
CA LYS A 439 19.22 7.82 52.92
C LYS A 439 19.44 8.36 51.50
N ALA A 440 19.59 7.47 50.53
CA ALA A 440 20.02 7.78 49.16
C ALA A 440 18.95 8.50 48.30
N GLY A 441 17.73 8.70 48.84
CA GLY A 441 16.59 9.28 48.13
C GLY A 441 15.55 8.23 47.74
N THR A 442 14.84 8.49 46.64
CA THR A 442 14.04 7.52 45.89
C THR A 442 14.83 7.14 44.64
N PRO A 443 14.98 5.85 44.31
CA PRO A 443 15.69 5.45 43.09
C PRO A 443 14.84 5.60 41.85
N ASP A 444 15.49 5.82 40.70
CA ASP A 444 14.95 5.36 39.42
C ASP A 444 14.97 3.82 39.45
N ARG A 445 13.87 3.15 39.05
CA ARG A 445 13.69 1.70 39.23
C ARG A 445 13.29 1.04 37.92
N SER A 446 14.19 0.25 37.34
CA SER A 446 13.80 -0.67 36.25
C SER A 446 13.61 -2.07 36.83
N THR A 447 12.48 -2.71 36.52
CA THR A 447 12.08 -3.99 37.12
C THR A 447 11.84 -5.04 36.05
N TYR A 448 12.32 -6.26 36.29
CA TYR A 448 12.06 -7.43 35.46
C TYR A 448 11.29 -8.48 36.27
N HIS A 449 10.13 -8.87 35.78
CA HIS A 449 9.22 -9.84 36.36
C HIS A 449 9.53 -11.23 35.84
N HIS A 450 9.92 -12.11 36.74
CA HIS A 450 10.12 -13.52 36.46
C HIS A 450 8.80 -14.25 36.34
N ALA A 451 8.81 -15.23 35.45
CA ALA A 451 7.91 -16.37 35.41
C ALA A 451 7.35 -16.79 36.80
N ASP A 452 8.19 -17.02 37.81
CA ASP A 452 7.76 -17.51 39.14
C ASP A 452 7.07 -16.48 40.06
N GLY A 453 6.57 -15.38 39.48
CA GLY A 453 5.89 -14.28 40.17
C GLY A 453 6.83 -13.40 41.00
N ARG A 454 8.13 -13.53 40.75
CA ARG A 454 9.19 -12.79 41.44
C ARG A 454 9.71 -11.64 40.59
N VAL A 455 10.53 -10.78 41.17
CA VAL A 455 11.14 -9.63 40.50
C VAL A 455 12.65 -9.55 40.71
N SER A 456 13.32 -9.01 39.69
CA SER A 456 14.70 -8.54 39.73
C SER A 456 14.72 -7.05 39.39
N GLU A 457 15.37 -6.23 40.21
CA GLU A 457 15.34 -4.78 40.06
C GLU A 457 16.74 -4.19 39.82
N THR A 458 16.80 -3.16 39.01
CA THR A 458 17.90 -2.20 38.92
C THR A 458 17.46 -0.93 39.63
N LEU A 459 17.96 -0.70 40.85
CA LEU A 459 17.65 0.49 41.64
C LEU A 459 18.79 1.50 41.52
N VAL A 460 18.51 2.66 40.95
CA VAL A 460 19.54 3.64 40.58
C VAL A 460 19.38 4.94 41.34
N PHE A 461 20.45 5.35 42.03
CA PHE A 461 20.47 6.54 42.89
C PHE A 461 21.49 7.55 42.37
N ASN A 462 21.08 8.81 42.18
CA ASN A 462 22.02 9.90 41.91
C ASN A 462 22.78 10.27 43.19
N VAL A 463 23.98 9.73 43.33
CA VAL A 463 24.84 9.88 44.52
C VAL A 463 25.94 10.93 44.33
N THR A 464 25.91 11.71 43.23
CA THR A 464 26.88 12.79 42.95
C THR A 464 27.24 13.67 44.16
N PRO A 465 26.30 14.15 45.01
CA PRO A 465 26.63 14.96 46.18
C PRO A 465 27.07 14.15 47.43
N MET A 466 27.04 12.82 47.38
CA MET A 466 27.37 11.92 48.50
C MET A 466 28.75 11.25 48.37
N VAL A 467 29.32 11.21 47.17
CA VAL A 467 30.67 10.69 46.92
C VAL A 467 31.71 11.67 47.46
N GLN A 468 32.45 11.27 48.49
CA GLN A 468 33.59 12.01 49.03
C GLN A 468 34.90 11.33 48.60
N ALA A 469 35.90 12.13 48.20
CA ALA A 469 37.16 11.62 47.64
C ALA A 469 38.14 11.01 48.68
N THR A 470 37.68 10.69 49.89
CA THR A 470 38.53 10.13 50.97
C THR A 470 37.74 9.18 51.88
N GLY A 471 38.06 7.89 51.81
CA GLY A 471 37.47 6.84 52.65
C GLY A 471 36.42 6.00 51.91
N ALA A 472 36.40 4.70 52.21
CA ALA A 472 35.47 3.74 51.61
C ALA A 472 34.01 4.17 51.82
N ILE A 473 33.18 3.91 50.81
CA ILE A 473 31.76 4.27 50.83
C ILE A 473 30.96 3.07 51.35
N GLU A 474 30.29 3.23 52.48
CA GLU A 474 29.34 2.24 52.97
C GLU A 474 28.00 2.39 52.22
N VAL A 475 27.53 1.30 51.61
CA VAL A 475 26.19 1.20 51.04
C VAL A 475 25.40 0.19 51.85
N SER A 476 24.41 0.63 52.62
CA SER A 476 23.51 -0.28 53.33
C SER A 476 22.14 -0.39 52.68
N VAL A 477 21.67 -1.64 52.55
CA VAL A 477 20.41 -2.00 51.89
C VAL A 477 19.53 -2.67 52.93
N ARG A 478 18.46 -1.98 53.33
CA ARG A 478 17.54 -2.41 54.39
C ARG A 478 16.20 -2.85 53.81
N ASN A 479 15.80 -4.07 54.14
CA ASN A 479 14.48 -4.60 53.84
C ASN A 479 13.55 -4.29 55.03
N PRO A 480 12.47 -3.51 54.88
CA PRO A 480 11.61 -3.16 56.01
C PRO A 480 10.82 -4.38 56.54
N PRO A 481 10.48 -4.45 57.84
CA PRO A 481 9.68 -5.55 58.39
C PRO A 481 8.31 -5.62 57.71
N GLY A 482 7.94 -6.80 57.22
CA GLY A 482 6.78 -7.02 56.34
C GLY A 482 7.15 -7.22 54.86
N GLY A 483 8.37 -6.84 54.45
CA GLY A 483 8.89 -7.10 53.09
C GLY A 483 9.30 -8.55 52.87
N ASN A 484 9.25 -8.97 51.60
CA ASN A 484 9.64 -10.31 51.13
C ASN A 484 11.16 -10.50 51.15
N GLU A 485 11.69 -11.72 51.10
CA GLU A 485 13.15 -11.93 50.97
C GLU A 485 13.65 -11.47 49.58
N TRP A 486 14.81 -10.83 49.51
CA TRP A 486 15.43 -10.35 48.26
C TRP A 486 16.88 -10.81 48.16
N THR A 487 17.32 -11.42 47.06
CA THR A 487 18.76 -11.54 46.78
C THR A 487 19.26 -10.18 46.32
N ILE A 488 20.27 -9.63 47.00
CA ILE A 488 20.91 -8.36 46.68
C ILE A 488 22.32 -8.66 46.17
N TYR A 489 22.68 -8.18 44.97
CA TYR A 489 24.04 -8.24 44.46
C TYR A 489 24.91 -7.10 45.01
N PRO A 490 26.25 -7.22 44.94
CA PRO A 490 27.15 -6.15 45.35
C PRO A 490 26.85 -4.84 44.58
N PRO A 491 26.58 -3.72 45.27
CA PRO A 491 26.28 -2.45 44.61
C PRO A 491 27.43 -1.96 43.71
N VAL A 492 27.08 -1.34 42.58
CA VAL A 492 28.05 -0.80 41.62
C VAL A 492 27.94 0.72 41.59
N LEU A 493 29.06 1.41 41.78
CA LEU A 493 29.18 2.86 41.69
C LEU A 493 29.82 3.24 40.35
N LEU A 494 29.08 3.98 39.53
CA LEU A 494 29.53 4.57 38.28
C LEU A 494 29.80 6.06 38.49
N MET A 495 30.99 6.51 38.11
CA MET A 495 31.45 7.89 38.28
C MET A 495 31.99 8.45 36.97
N LEU A 496 31.60 9.69 36.67
CA LEU A 496 32.25 10.51 35.66
C LEU A 496 33.13 11.56 36.35
N HIS A 497 34.41 11.58 35.99
CA HIS A 497 35.39 12.56 36.46
C HIS A 497 36.10 13.22 35.28
N HIS A 498 36.69 14.39 35.52
CA HIS A 498 37.57 15.04 34.55
C HIS A 498 39.02 14.87 34.99
N ASP A 499 39.89 14.56 34.04
CA ASP A 499 41.33 14.53 34.23
C ASP A 499 41.95 15.25 33.03
N ASP A 500 42.62 16.37 33.29
CA ASP A 500 43.20 17.24 32.26
C ASP A 500 44.42 16.59 31.55
N SER A 501 44.81 15.36 31.95
CA SER A 501 45.96 14.62 31.41
C SER A 501 45.62 13.40 30.55
N GLU A 502 44.33 13.10 30.34
CA GLU A 502 43.84 11.97 29.53
C GLU A 502 43.02 12.47 28.30
N PRO A 503 42.99 11.72 27.18
CA PRO A 503 42.33 12.16 25.95
C PRO A 503 40.80 12.28 26.11
N MET A 504 40.21 13.29 25.46
CA MET A 504 38.80 13.63 25.61
C MET A 504 37.85 12.51 25.16
N ARG A 505 37.13 11.92 26.13
CA ARG A 505 36.05 10.95 25.89
C ARG A 505 34.66 11.57 26.07
N LYS A 506 33.71 11.09 25.26
CA LYS A 506 32.25 11.30 25.43
C LYS A 506 31.58 9.98 25.74
N ASN A 507 30.58 10.00 26.62
CA ASN A 507 29.99 8.79 27.17
C ASN A 507 28.46 8.86 27.16
N TRP A 508 27.84 7.76 26.76
CA TRP A 508 26.40 7.50 26.86
C TRP A 508 26.18 6.40 27.87
N VAL A 509 25.13 6.51 28.68
CA VAL A 509 24.74 5.47 29.65
C VAL A 509 23.29 5.11 29.39
N ALA A 510 23.06 3.82 29.18
CA ALA A 510 21.75 3.19 29.10
C ALA A 510 21.53 2.31 30.33
N GLU A 511 20.33 2.36 30.89
CA GLU A 511 19.94 1.68 32.12
C GLU A 511 18.64 0.92 31.92
N GLY A 512 18.48 -0.23 32.57
CA GLY A 512 17.27 -1.04 32.43
C GLY A 512 17.29 -2.31 33.28
N SER A 513 16.40 -3.24 32.96
CA SER A 513 16.32 -4.55 33.62
C SER A 513 16.24 -5.66 32.58
N GLY A 514 17.35 -5.87 31.88
CA GLY A 514 17.53 -7.00 30.97
C GLY A 514 17.63 -8.32 31.74
N PHE A 515 17.05 -9.37 31.15
CA PHE A 515 17.24 -10.78 31.49
C PHE A 515 17.12 -11.57 30.18
N ILE A 516 18.03 -12.51 29.95
CA ILE A 516 18.13 -13.35 28.75
C ILE A 516 18.72 -14.71 29.14
N ARG A 517 18.47 -15.76 28.35
CA ARG A 517 19.07 -17.08 28.57
C ARG A 517 20.17 -17.35 27.54
N ALA A 518 21.08 -18.26 27.86
CA ALA A 518 22.09 -18.73 26.90
C ALA A 518 21.42 -19.42 25.70
N VAL A 519 21.72 -18.96 24.47
CA VAL A 519 21.16 -19.49 23.22
C VAL A 519 22.22 -20.12 22.34
N GLU A 520 21.88 -21.25 21.72
CA GLU A 520 22.80 -21.98 20.82
C GLU A 520 23.08 -21.23 19.53
N ASP A 521 22.11 -20.50 18.96
CA ASP A 521 22.28 -19.66 17.77
C ASP A 521 21.49 -18.35 17.87
N TYR A 522 21.98 -17.33 17.17
CA TYR A 522 21.32 -16.04 17.09
C TYR A 522 20.20 -16.10 16.05
N SER A 523 19.03 -15.58 16.42
CA SER A 523 17.96 -15.25 15.49
C SER A 523 17.41 -13.87 15.85
N PRO A 524 17.27 -12.92 14.91
CA PRO A 524 16.57 -11.65 15.14
C PRO A 524 15.07 -11.83 15.46
N GLN A 525 14.56 -13.07 15.46
CA GLN A 525 13.22 -13.43 15.86
C GLN A 525 13.16 -14.05 17.28
N ASP A 526 14.30 -14.36 17.90
CA ASP A 526 14.38 -14.85 19.30
C ASP A 526 14.50 -13.66 20.28
N LEU A 527 13.49 -12.80 20.22
CA LEU A 527 13.47 -11.51 20.92
C LEU A 527 13.60 -11.68 22.44
N ALA A 528 13.06 -12.75 23.02
CA ALA A 528 13.13 -13.06 24.44
C ALA A 528 14.58 -13.16 24.98
N ASN A 529 15.51 -13.65 24.15
CA ASN A 529 16.92 -13.81 24.49
C ASN A 529 17.81 -12.66 23.99
N ILE A 530 17.20 -11.59 23.50
CA ILE A 530 17.84 -10.33 23.09
C ILE A 530 17.49 -9.23 24.10
N THR A 531 18.46 -8.37 24.42
CA THR A 531 18.21 -7.07 25.07
C THR A 531 18.81 -5.97 24.22
N ILE A 532 18.06 -4.92 23.88
CA ILE A 532 18.46 -3.86 22.95
C ILE A 532 18.78 -2.53 23.65
N THR A 533 19.56 -1.68 22.98
CA THR A 533 19.74 -0.26 23.34
C THR A 533 20.17 0.59 22.14
N ASP A 534 19.74 1.85 22.10
CA ASP A 534 19.89 2.76 20.97
C ASP A 534 20.75 3.98 21.30
N PHE A 535 22.01 3.98 20.85
CA PHE A 535 22.92 5.12 21.07
C PHE A 535 22.85 6.11 19.90
N SER A 536 22.42 7.35 20.16
CA SER A 536 22.22 8.38 19.13
C SER A 536 23.01 9.68 19.41
N GLY A 537 23.19 10.51 18.39
CA GLY A 537 23.90 11.79 18.50
C GLY A 537 25.43 11.66 18.56
N ILE A 538 25.95 10.51 18.13
CA ILE A 538 27.38 10.23 18.04
C ILE A 538 28.01 11.10 16.94
N GLN A 539 29.17 11.68 17.21
CA GLN A 539 29.85 12.61 16.29
C GLN A 539 30.97 11.88 15.52
N PRO A 540 31.17 12.18 14.21
CA PRO A 540 32.23 11.57 13.43
C PRO A 540 33.63 12.06 13.85
N GLY A 541 34.66 11.32 13.45
CA GLY A 541 36.06 11.68 13.73
C GLY A 541 36.57 11.24 15.10
N TYR A 542 35.98 10.20 15.69
CA TYR A 542 36.50 9.52 16.87
C TYR A 542 37.80 8.74 16.58
N SER A 543 38.61 8.50 17.60
CA SER A 543 39.87 7.74 17.52
C SER A 543 39.77 6.31 18.09
N GLY A 544 38.71 6.01 18.83
CA GLY A 544 38.43 4.70 19.40
C GLY A 544 37.14 4.71 20.21
N ALA A 545 36.47 3.56 20.32
CA ALA A 545 35.27 3.42 21.14
C ALA A 545 35.14 2.04 21.78
N GLU A 546 34.65 2.04 23.01
CA GLU A 546 34.41 0.88 23.85
C GLU A 546 32.95 0.90 24.33
N LEU A 547 32.27 -0.23 24.20
CA LEU A 547 30.98 -0.48 24.83
C LEU A 547 31.21 -1.41 26.02
N VAL A 548 30.81 -0.96 27.21
CA VAL A 548 30.89 -1.74 28.45
C VAL A 548 29.47 -2.14 28.87
N VAL A 549 29.25 -3.42 29.16
CA VAL A 549 27.98 -3.93 29.65
C VAL A 549 28.17 -4.47 31.06
N ILE A 550 27.32 -4.04 31.97
CA ILE A 550 27.25 -4.51 33.36
C ILE A 550 25.99 -5.34 33.49
N GLY A 551 26.10 -6.52 34.08
CA GLY A 551 24.95 -7.36 34.38
C GLY A 551 25.10 -8.18 35.65
N THR A 552 24.04 -8.92 35.96
CA THR A 552 24.03 -9.88 37.08
C THR A 552 23.73 -11.28 36.59
N ALA A 553 24.18 -12.30 37.29
CA ALA A 553 23.81 -13.69 37.07
C ALA A 553 23.80 -14.45 38.40
N PRO A 554 22.85 -15.39 38.64
CA PRO A 554 22.88 -16.23 39.84
C PRO A 554 24.03 -17.25 39.78
N GLU A 555 24.22 -17.85 38.60
CA GLU A 555 25.29 -18.78 38.24
C GLU A 555 25.57 -18.58 36.73
N ILE A 556 26.85 -18.56 36.32
CA ILE A 556 27.25 -18.57 34.90
C ILE A 556 27.97 -19.89 34.61
N SER A 557 27.67 -20.48 33.45
CA SER A 557 28.40 -21.64 32.93
C SER A 557 29.68 -21.22 32.19
N ASP A 558 30.80 -21.89 32.51
CA ASP A 558 32.08 -21.82 31.78
C ASP A 558 31.95 -22.03 30.25
N THR A 559 30.84 -22.61 29.78
CA THR A 559 30.55 -22.90 28.37
C THR A 559 29.65 -21.86 27.68
N SER A 560 29.52 -20.65 28.22
CA SER A 560 28.67 -19.60 27.64
C SER A 560 29.31 -18.21 27.72
N PHE A 561 29.02 -17.33 26.77
CA PHE A 561 29.67 -16.01 26.69
C PHE A 561 28.78 -14.90 26.10
N PRO A 562 28.98 -13.64 26.51
CA PRO A 562 28.26 -12.49 25.96
C PRO A 562 28.70 -12.15 24.53
N MET A 563 27.73 -11.80 23.68
CA MET A 563 27.95 -11.24 22.34
C MET A 563 27.09 -9.99 22.13
N VAL A 564 27.60 -9.04 21.36
CA VAL A 564 26.87 -7.85 20.90
C VAL A 564 26.63 -7.96 19.40
N ILE A 565 25.53 -7.41 18.91
CA ILE A 565 25.29 -7.15 17.50
C ILE A 565 24.94 -5.67 17.37
N GLN A 566 25.59 -4.94 16.46
CA GLN A 566 25.33 -3.51 16.25
C GLN A 566 25.01 -3.22 14.79
N ASN A 567 23.84 -2.63 14.53
CA ASN A 567 23.32 -2.41 13.18
C ASN A 567 23.51 -3.67 12.28
N SER A 568 23.05 -4.83 12.77
CA SER A 568 23.21 -6.17 12.16
C SER A 568 24.62 -6.76 12.10
N VAL A 569 25.65 -6.13 12.67
CA VAL A 569 27.04 -6.65 12.66
C VAL A 569 27.42 -7.30 13.99
N HIS A 570 27.86 -8.57 13.96
CA HIS A 570 28.28 -9.32 15.14
C HIS A 570 29.64 -8.86 15.72
N ILE A 571 29.68 -8.60 17.03
CA ILE A 571 30.85 -8.15 17.79
C ILE A 571 31.08 -9.07 19.00
N PRO A 572 32.12 -9.93 19.01
CA PRO A 572 32.41 -10.81 20.14
C PRO A 572 32.98 -10.03 21.34
N GLY A 573 32.51 -10.36 22.54
CA GLY A 573 32.97 -9.73 23.78
C GLY A 573 34.32 -10.25 24.27
N LYS A 574 34.97 -9.48 25.16
CA LYS A 574 36.05 -9.98 26.01
C LYS A 574 35.61 -9.96 27.47
N TYR A 575 35.77 -11.12 28.11
CA TYR A 575 35.41 -11.34 29.50
C TYR A 575 36.41 -10.65 30.45
N THR A 576 35.92 -9.83 31.38
CA THR A 576 36.75 -9.15 32.39
C THR A 576 35.95 -8.87 33.66
N HIS A 577 36.25 -9.64 34.71
CA HIS A 577 35.53 -9.74 35.99
C HIS A 577 34.16 -10.46 35.92
N GLU A 578 34.12 -11.57 36.64
CA GLU A 578 32.97 -12.10 37.34
C GLU A 578 33.40 -12.26 38.81
N GLU A 579 32.72 -11.56 39.72
CA GLU A 579 32.82 -11.81 41.16
C GLU A 579 31.41 -11.70 41.76
N ASP A 580 31.09 -12.62 42.67
CA ASP A 580 29.93 -12.53 43.56
C ASP A 580 28.54 -12.35 42.90
N GLY A 581 28.42 -12.69 41.61
CA GLY A 581 27.19 -12.64 40.81
C GLY A 581 27.02 -11.39 39.93
N VAL A 582 28.03 -10.52 39.86
CA VAL A 582 28.09 -9.38 38.92
C VAL A 582 29.12 -9.68 37.82
N TRP A 583 28.71 -9.52 36.56
CA TRP A 583 29.57 -9.69 35.39
C TRP A 583 29.74 -8.40 34.62
N ILE A 584 30.94 -8.21 34.06
CA ILE A 584 31.29 -7.04 33.23
C ILE A 584 31.90 -7.53 31.90
N CYS A 585 31.36 -7.06 30.79
CA CYS A 585 31.89 -7.35 29.45
C CYS A 585 32.29 -6.07 28.72
N ARG A 586 33.39 -6.13 27.96
CA ARG A 586 33.91 -5.02 27.15
C ARG A 586 33.96 -5.42 25.68
N PHE A 587 33.43 -4.56 24.81
CA PHE A 587 33.37 -4.72 23.37
C PHE A 587 34.07 -3.55 22.69
N ASN A 588 34.97 -3.83 21.75
CA ASN A 588 35.56 -2.79 20.90
C ASN A 588 34.61 -2.53 19.72
N VAL A 589 33.85 -1.44 19.80
CA VAL A 589 32.83 -1.07 18.81
C VAL A 589 33.33 -0.04 17.79
N THR A 590 34.60 0.39 17.90
CA THR A 590 35.22 1.40 17.01
C THR A 590 34.88 1.27 15.53
N PRO A 591 34.92 0.08 14.89
CA PRO A 591 34.68 -0.04 13.44
C PRO A 591 33.20 0.06 13.03
N HIS A 592 32.27 0.06 14.00
CA HIS A 592 30.83 -0.15 13.76
C HIS A 592 29.96 1.03 14.21
N LEU A 593 30.56 2.11 14.72
CA LEU A 593 29.82 3.29 15.17
C LEU A 593 29.44 4.23 14.02
N THR A 594 28.15 4.52 13.90
CA THR A 594 27.59 5.57 13.05
C THR A 594 26.94 6.66 13.92
N GLY A 595 26.17 7.59 13.33
CA GLY A 595 25.44 8.62 14.10
C GLY A 595 24.27 8.11 14.97
N TYR A 596 23.80 6.89 14.68
CA TYR A 596 22.78 6.16 15.44
C TYR A 596 23.09 4.66 15.39
N VAL A 597 23.16 4.01 16.55
CA VAL A 597 23.62 2.63 16.69
C VAL A 597 22.61 1.84 17.52
N HIS A 598 21.81 1.04 16.83
CA HIS A 598 21.04 -0.02 17.46
C HIS A 598 22.01 -1.11 17.93
N THR A 599 21.84 -1.56 19.16
CA THR A 599 22.76 -2.47 19.86
C THR A 599 21.98 -3.59 20.53
N GLU A 600 22.19 -4.83 20.10
CA GLU A 600 21.58 -6.03 20.65
C GLU A 600 22.59 -6.78 21.52
N PHE A 601 22.17 -7.21 22.70
CA PHE A 601 22.91 -8.04 23.64
C PHE A 601 22.31 -9.44 23.67
N ILE A 602 23.13 -10.46 23.39
CA ILE A 602 22.76 -11.87 23.55
C ILE A 602 23.81 -12.62 24.37
N TRP A 603 23.45 -13.80 24.88
CA TRP A 603 24.40 -14.70 25.52
C TRP A 603 24.48 -16.01 24.73
N LYS A 604 25.64 -16.29 24.14
CA LYS A 604 25.86 -17.44 23.24
C LYS A 604 26.29 -18.66 24.06
N ALA A 605 25.58 -19.77 23.91
CA ALA A 605 26.00 -21.08 24.41
C ALA A 605 27.03 -21.69 23.46
N ALA A 606 28.05 -22.37 24.00
CA ALA A 606 29.05 -23.10 23.23
C ALA A 606 28.67 -24.58 22.97
N GLY A 607 27.53 -25.04 23.48
CA GLY A 607 27.05 -26.41 23.25
C GLY A 607 25.63 -26.66 23.77
N PRO A 608 24.97 -27.74 23.30
CA PRO A 608 23.55 -27.98 23.54
C PRO A 608 23.24 -28.33 25.00
N GLY A 609 22.32 -27.54 25.59
CA GLY A 609 21.84 -27.74 26.95
C GLY A 609 22.36 -26.76 28.00
N ASP A 610 23.24 -25.81 27.64
CA ASP A 610 23.50 -24.65 28.49
C ASP A 610 22.21 -23.83 28.66
N ARG A 611 21.96 -23.33 29.87
CA ARG A 611 20.76 -22.58 30.25
C ARG A 611 21.07 -21.47 31.25
N SER A 612 22.29 -20.96 31.22
CA SER A 612 22.73 -19.84 32.08
C SER A 612 21.75 -18.67 31.96
N GLU A 613 21.18 -18.23 33.08
CA GLU A 613 20.26 -17.10 33.14
C GLU A 613 21.04 -15.82 33.52
N VAL A 614 21.14 -14.87 32.60
CA VAL A 614 22.00 -13.68 32.75
C VAL A 614 21.21 -12.40 32.49
N ALA A 615 21.63 -11.30 33.12
CA ALA A 615 20.80 -10.11 33.23
C ALA A 615 21.56 -8.82 32.93
N PRO A 616 21.60 -8.34 31.67
CA PRO A 616 22.17 -7.05 31.31
C PRO A 616 21.40 -5.92 32.02
N ARG A 617 22.07 -5.06 32.80
CA ARG A 617 21.42 -3.98 33.58
C ARG A 617 21.79 -2.58 33.13
N VAL A 618 23.03 -2.40 32.66
CA VAL A 618 23.57 -1.10 32.25
C VAL A 618 24.49 -1.30 31.05
N ALA A 619 24.40 -0.41 30.06
CA ALA A 619 25.31 -0.36 28.92
C ALA A 619 25.91 1.05 28.80
N ILE A 620 27.23 1.13 28.64
CA ILE A 620 27.99 2.38 28.64
C ILE A 620 28.80 2.43 27.35
N LEU A 621 28.44 3.33 26.43
CA LEU A 621 29.21 3.59 25.23
C LEU A 621 30.16 4.76 25.46
N SER A 622 31.47 4.47 25.45
CA SER A 622 32.55 5.45 25.65
C SER A 622 33.32 5.66 24.35
N ILE A 623 33.34 6.90 23.86
CA ILE A 623 33.95 7.28 22.58
C ILE A 623 35.07 8.30 22.81
N SER A 624 36.30 7.93 22.45
CA SER A 624 37.49 8.79 22.47
C SER A 624 37.59 9.58 21.17
N TYR A 625 37.99 10.85 21.25
CA TYR A 625 38.29 11.69 20.10
C TYR A 625 39.79 12.04 20.09
N PRO A 626 40.41 12.20 18.91
CA PRO A 626 41.82 12.58 18.82
C PRO A 626 42.01 13.99 19.37
N GLU A 627 43.09 14.19 20.14
CA GLU A 627 43.48 15.53 20.58
C GLU A 627 43.74 16.43 19.37
N ARG A 628 43.20 17.65 19.40
CA ARG A 628 43.46 18.63 18.35
C ARG A 628 44.94 19.01 18.37
N PRO A 629 45.66 18.90 17.24
CA PRO A 629 46.98 19.51 17.12
C PRO A 629 46.88 21.01 17.45
N VAL A 630 47.65 21.47 18.44
CA VAL A 630 47.70 22.89 18.80
C VAL A 630 48.52 23.62 17.73
N THR A 631 47.88 23.93 16.61
CA THR A 631 48.45 24.80 15.57
C THR A 631 48.73 26.17 16.17
N PRO A 632 49.99 26.66 16.15
CA PRO A 632 50.32 27.95 16.76
C PRO A 632 49.52 29.11 16.17
N THR A 633 49.13 30.03 17.04
CA THR A 633 48.39 31.25 16.70
C THR A 633 49.11 32.11 15.68
N GLN A 634 48.35 32.71 14.76
CA GLN A 634 48.73 33.99 14.17
C GLN A 634 47.57 34.98 14.28
N ASP A 635 47.84 36.14 14.88
CA ASP A 635 46.85 37.18 15.18
C ASP A 635 46.29 37.87 13.94
N SER A 636 45.00 38.22 14.00
CA SER A 636 44.54 39.53 13.53
C SER A 636 43.25 39.96 14.24
N GLY A 637 43.38 40.74 15.32
CA GLY A 637 42.25 41.47 15.91
C GLY A 637 41.97 42.80 15.21
N PHE A 638 40.81 43.39 15.52
CA PHE A 638 40.32 44.73 15.12
C PHE A 638 39.85 44.95 13.66
N SER A 639 38.51 44.94 13.47
CA SER A 639 37.62 46.13 13.44
C SER A 639 38.02 47.40 12.64
N PRO A 640 37.07 48.29 12.22
CA PRO A 640 35.60 48.27 12.35
C PRO A 640 34.83 48.62 11.05
N ALA A 641 33.55 48.98 11.21
CA ALA A 641 32.55 49.29 10.18
C ALA A 641 32.79 50.56 9.32
N VAL A 642 32.14 50.55 8.14
CA VAL A 642 31.45 51.67 7.45
C VAL A 642 32.01 53.09 7.65
N ASN A 643 32.62 53.64 6.58
CA ASN A 643 32.08 54.88 6.01
C ASN A 643 32.50 55.20 4.57
N THR A 644 31.71 56.05 3.93
CA THR A 644 31.83 56.54 2.55
C THR A 644 33.07 57.38 2.25
N THR A 645 33.72 57.20 1.10
CA THR A 645 33.86 58.19 -0.01
C THR A 645 34.78 57.69 -1.15
N GLY A 646 34.55 58.13 -2.39
CA GLY A 646 35.48 58.00 -3.54
C GLY A 646 36.20 59.34 -3.85
N PRO A 647 36.72 59.59 -5.08
CA PRO A 647 36.64 58.75 -6.29
C PRO A 647 37.87 58.73 -7.26
N GLY A 648 38.29 57.54 -7.72
CA GLY A 648 39.07 57.29 -8.97
C GLY A 648 40.43 58.01 -9.15
N PRO A 649 40.97 58.12 -10.40
CA PRO A 649 40.71 57.33 -11.61
C PRO A 649 41.98 56.88 -12.41
N MET A 650 41.80 56.02 -13.44
CA MET A 650 42.74 55.74 -14.58
C MET A 650 44.09 55.03 -14.24
N ASP A 651 44.82 54.36 -15.15
CA ASP A 651 44.70 54.26 -16.63
C ASP A 651 45.15 52.89 -17.25
N ASP A 652 44.99 52.76 -18.57
CA ASP A 652 45.30 51.67 -19.53
C ASP A 652 46.65 50.86 -19.42
N GLY A 653 46.73 49.65 -20.04
CA GLY A 653 48.00 48.87 -20.05
C GLY A 653 48.22 47.59 -20.92
N LYS A 654 47.48 47.36 -22.03
CA LYS A 654 47.59 46.25 -23.05
C LYS A 654 48.78 45.24 -23.09
N ASN A 655 48.41 43.96 -23.30
CA ASN A 655 49.10 42.83 -23.98
C ASN A 655 50.48 43.02 -24.67
N ILE A 656 51.44 42.12 -24.37
CA ILE A 656 52.49 41.61 -25.29
C ILE A 656 52.73 40.10 -25.00
N SER A 657 53.12 39.31 -26.03
CA SER A 657 53.43 37.86 -25.94
C SER A 657 54.73 37.49 -26.72
N PRO A 658 55.09 36.19 -26.84
CA PRO A 658 56.21 35.47 -26.21
C PRO A 658 57.55 35.55 -27.00
N PRO A 659 58.61 34.70 -26.76
CA PRO A 659 58.68 33.40 -27.47
C PRO A 659 59.62 32.26 -26.94
N THR A 660 59.42 31.05 -27.52
CA THR A 660 60.41 29.95 -27.79
C THR A 660 60.69 28.82 -26.77
N VAL A 661 61.07 27.66 -27.33
CA VAL A 661 61.34 26.32 -26.73
C VAL A 661 62.79 25.88 -27.03
N PRO A 662 63.31 24.72 -26.55
CA PRO A 662 63.33 23.53 -27.43
C PRO A 662 63.17 22.15 -26.74
N VAL A 663 62.84 21.13 -27.55
CA VAL A 663 62.87 19.67 -27.23
C VAL A 663 64.10 19.03 -27.93
N PRO A 664 64.49 17.74 -27.67
CA PRO A 664 64.09 16.70 -28.64
C PRO A 664 64.03 15.21 -28.16
N THR A 665 63.00 14.50 -28.65
CA THR A 665 62.96 13.09 -29.17
C THR A 665 63.59 11.87 -28.48
N SER A 666 62.80 10.78 -28.42
CA SER A 666 63.22 9.37 -28.25
C SER A 666 63.88 8.74 -29.50
N PRO A 667 64.36 7.47 -29.40
CA PRO A 667 63.89 6.46 -30.36
C PRO A 667 63.60 5.06 -29.75
N SER A 668 63.02 4.16 -30.54
CA SER A 668 62.59 2.78 -30.19
C SER A 668 63.25 1.70 -31.07
N HIS A 669 63.35 0.46 -30.56
CA HIS A 669 62.84 -0.81 -31.17
C HIS A 669 63.57 -2.09 -30.71
N GLY A 670 62.79 -3.18 -30.62
CA GLY A 670 63.24 -4.58 -30.62
C GLY A 670 62.02 -5.51 -30.62
N ALA A 671 61.89 -6.42 -31.60
CA ALA A 671 60.71 -7.28 -31.78
C ALA A 671 61.00 -8.52 -32.67
N SER A 672 60.01 -9.41 -32.79
CA SER A 672 60.03 -10.75 -33.45
C SER A 672 60.68 -11.87 -32.59
N GLU A 673 60.29 -13.16 -32.69
CA GLU A 673 59.50 -13.85 -33.73
C GLU A 673 58.69 -15.05 -33.20
N VAL A 674 57.80 -15.66 -34.00
CA VAL A 674 56.91 -16.81 -33.66
C VAL A 674 56.70 -17.75 -34.86
N PRO A 675 56.68 -19.09 -34.68
CA PRO A 675 55.80 -19.93 -35.50
C PRO A 675 55.18 -21.20 -34.83
N ALA A 676 53.83 -21.25 -34.87
CA ALA A 676 52.85 -22.36 -34.97
C ALA A 676 53.16 -23.88 -34.77
N GLY A 677 52.17 -24.59 -34.20
CA GLY A 677 51.94 -26.05 -34.25
C GLY A 677 50.59 -26.46 -33.61
N VAL A 678 49.88 -27.50 -34.11
CA VAL A 678 48.48 -27.85 -33.72
C VAL A 678 48.20 -29.38 -33.87
N VAL A 679 47.21 -29.95 -33.13
CA VAL A 679 46.23 -31.05 -33.48
C VAL A 679 46.05 -32.18 -32.43
N LEU A 680 44.84 -32.26 -31.83
CA LEU A 680 44.03 -33.41 -31.29
C LEU A 680 44.65 -34.48 -30.33
N GLN A 681 43.89 -35.44 -29.73
CA GLN A 681 42.67 -35.47 -28.88
C GLN A 681 42.31 -36.97 -28.63
N ASP A 682 41.88 -37.38 -27.42
CA ASP A 682 41.05 -38.60 -27.22
C ASP A 682 40.34 -38.60 -25.84
N GLU A 683 39.27 -39.40 -25.68
CA GLU A 683 38.14 -39.06 -24.76
C GLU A 683 37.55 -40.21 -23.87
N PRO A 684 36.95 -39.92 -22.68
CA PRO A 684 36.60 -40.93 -21.66
C PRO A 684 35.12 -41.37 -21.59
N PHE A 685 34.85 -42.28 -20.66
CA PHE A 685 33.68 -43.18 -20.58
C PHE A 685 32.30 -42.53 -20.31
N LEU A 686 32.22 -41.42 -19.55
CA LEU A 686 30.92 -40.81 -19.14
C LEU A 686 30.03 -40.41 -20.34
N SER A 687 30.67 -40.00 -21.44
CA SER A 687 30.06 -39.73 -22.75
C SER A 687 29.18 -40.86 -23.31
N ARG A 688 29.51 -42.12 -22.97
CA ARG A 688 28.84 -43.32 -23.49
C ARG A 688 27.52 -43.57 -22.77
N ILE A 689 27.40 -43.11 -21.52
CA ILE A 689 26.18 -43.21 -20.71
C ILE A 689 25.18 -42.14 -21.16
N TRP A 690 25.61 -40.88 -21.29
CA TRP A 690 24.75 -39.80 -21.79
C TRP A 690 24.18 -40.08 -23.19
N ARG A 691 24.98 -40.61 -24.11
CA ARG A 691 24.51 -41.01 -25.45
C ARG A 691 23.38 -42.06 -25.43
N MET A 692 23.29 -42.90 -24.39
CA MET A 692 22.21 -43.87 -24.24
C MET A 692 20.89 -43.19 -23.81
N ILE A 693 20.95 -42.13 -23.01
CA ILE A 693 19.79 -41.33 -22.59
C ILE A 693 19.23 -40.53 -23.78
N PHE A 694 20.11 -39.83 -24.51
CA PHE A 694 19.73 -39.06 -25.69
C PHE A 694 19.13 -39.90 -26.83
N TRP A 695 19.52 -41.18 -26.94
CA TRP A 695 18.94 -42.13 -27.89
C TRP A 695 17.48 -42.51 -27.59
N ILE A 696 17.05 -42.51 -26.31
CA ILE A 696 15.67 -42.84 -25.90
C ILE A 696 14.71 -41.69 -26.22
N PHE A 697 15.17 -40.44 -26.16
CA PHE A 697 14.34 -39.24 -26.37
C PHE A 697 14.48 -38.58 -27.75
N GLY A 698 15.35 -39.10 -28.64
CA GLY A 698 15.45 -38.66 -30.04
C GLY A 698 16.13 -37.30 -30.25
N ILE A 699 16.97 -36.86 -29.32
CA ILE A 699 17.64 -35.54 -29.32
C ILE A 699 19.16 -35.76 -29.52
N PRO A 700 19.86 -34.96 -30.35
CA PRO A 700 21.30 -35.14 -30.63
C PRO A 700 22.22 -34.63 -29.50
N PHE A 701 23.45 -35.16 -29.41
CA PHE A 701 24.40 -34.92 -28.30
C PHE A 701 25.85 -34.63 -28.76
N PRO A 702 26.44 -33.46 -28.42
CA PRO A 702 27.88 -33.16 -28.51
C PRO A 702 28.60 -33.33 -27.14
N GLY A 703 29.90 -33.67 -27.16
CA GLY A 703 30.76 -33.83 -25.96
C GLY A 703 31.65 -32.61 -25.65
N TYR A 704 32.69 -32.69 -24.80
CA TYR A 704 33.42 -33.88 -24.28
C TYR A 704 34.42 -33.44 -23.12
N GLU A 705 35.21 -34.33 -22.47
CA GLU A 705 35.96 -34.10 -21.19
C GLU A 705 37.35 -34.81 -21.12
N THR A 706 38.27 -34.47 -20.19
CA THR A 706 39.34 -35.45 -19.79
C THR A 706 39.89 -35.31 -18.36
N HIS A 707 40.14 -36.45 -17.70
CA HIS A 707 40.68 -36.60 -16.32
C HIS A 707 41.48 -37.92 -16.18
N GLY A 708 42.48 -37.99 -15.26
CA GLY A 708 43.12 -39.23 -14.75
C GLY A 708 44.38 -38.95 -13.91
N PHE A 709 44.64 -39.48 -12.69
CA PHE A 709 44.66 -40.86 -12.11
C PHE A 709 45.93 -41.68 -12.50
N VAL A 710 46.57 -42.54 -11.68
CA VAL A 710 46.22 -43.26 -10.40
C VAL A 710 47.48 -43.50 -9.50
N SER A 711 47.27 -43.98 -8.25
CA SER A 711 48.11 -44.91 -7.43
C SER A 711 49.22 -44.34 -6.50
N GLY A 712 49.50 -44.95 -5.33
CA GLY A 712 48.80 -46.08 -4.66
C GLY A 712 49.39 -46.54 -3.31
N GLU A 713 48.59 -47.34 -2.57
CA GLU A 713 48.87 -48.40 -1.56
C GLU A 713 49.93 -48.30 -0.41
N GLU A 714 49.43 -48.65 0.80
CA GLU A 714 50.03 -49.48 1.88
C GLU A 714 51.01 -48.97 2.99
N TYR A 715 50.56 -49.20 4.24
CA TYR A 715 51.26 -49.71 5.45
C TYR A 715 52.34 -48.92 6.26
N SER A 716 52.01 -48.71 7.55
CA SER A 716 52.83 -48.97 8.78
C SER A 716 53.29 -47.80 9.69
N ARG A 717 52.66 -47.77 10.88
CA ARG A 717 53.23 -47.71 12.27
C ARG A 717 54.15 -46.57 12.76
N ASP A 718 53.84 -46.17 14.01
CA ASP A 718 54.72 -45.75 15.13
C ASP A 718 55.58 -44.47 14.92
N SER A 719 55.81 -43.58 15.90
CA SER A 719 55.29 -43.39 17.27
C SER A 719 55.68 -41.98 17.77
N ASP A 720 55.04 -41.50 18.85
CA ASP A 720 55.43 -40.43 19.81
C ASP A 720 56.54 -39.43 19.45
N ASP A 721 56.26 -38.12 19.53
CA ASP A 721 56.79 -37.27 20.63
C ASP A 721 56.02 -35.94 20.79
N LEU A 722 56.32 -35.20 21.86
CA LEU A 722 55.78 -33.89 22.23
C LEU A 722 56.60 -32.73 21.64
N GLY A 723 55.92 -31.71 21.11
CA GLY A 723 56.54 -30.43 20.74
C GLY A 723 55.53 -29.47 20.12
N GLY A 724 55.27 -28.34 20.77
CA GLY A 724 54.44 -27.27 20.23
C GLY A 724 55.29 -26.09 19.76
N ASP A 725 54.83 -25.40 18.72
CA ASP A 725 55.29 -24.05 18.39
C ASP A 725 54.16 -23.26 17.71
N ILE A 726 54.20 -21.93 17.79
CA ILE A 726 53.09 -21.04 17.42
C ILE A 726 53.36 -20.37 16.07
N HIS A 727 52.44 -20.52 15.12
CA HIS A 727 52.36 -19.67 13.92
C HIS A 727 51.10 -18.79 13.96
N PRO A 728 51.16 -17.53 13.47
CA PRO A 728 50.01 -16.65 13.43
C PRO A 728 49.00 -17.08 12.35
N PRO A 729 47.69 -16.84 12.54
CA PRO A 729 46.69 -17.11 11.53
C PRO A 729 46.83 -16.17 10.32
N ASP A 730 46.56 -16.72 9.14
CA ASP A 730 46.62 -16.00 7.87
C ASP A 730 45.39 -15.07 7.72
N HIS A 731 45.58 -13.87 7.15
CA HIS A 731 44.48 -12.95 6.90
C HIS A 731 43.72 -13.36 5.63
N GLN A 732 42.71 -14.23 5.78
CA GLN A 732 41.74 -14.44 4.71
C GLN A 732 40.97 -13.15 4.43
N ALA A 733 40.87 -12.79 3.15
CA ALA A 733 40.05 -11.68 2.68
C ALA A 733 38.55 -11.98 2.92
N PRO A 734 37.69 -10.96 3.10
CA PRO A 734 36.25 -11.17 3.25
C PRO A 734 35.66 -11.91 2.04
N PRO A 735 34.62 -12.73 2.23
CA PRO A 735 33.96 -13.43 1.13
C PRO A 735 33.42 -12.42 0.12
N THR A 736 33.74 -12.64 -1.16
CA THR A 736 33.20 -11.84 -2.26
C THR A 736 32.09 -12.60 -2.98
N TYR A 737 30.93 -11.97 -3.12
CA TYR A 737 29.77 -12.53 -3.79
C TYR A 737 29.70 -12.06 -5.25
N PRO A 738 29.27 -12.93 -6.18
CA PRO A 738 28.99 -12.53 -7.55
C PRO A 738 27.71 -11.66 -7.58
N PHE A 739 27.89 -10.39 -7.93
CA PHE A 739 26.84 -9.42 -8.15
C PHE A 739 26.70 -9.15 -9.65
N THR A 740 25.69 -9.75 -10.29
CA THR A 740 25.40 -9.55 -11.72
C THR A 740 24.57 -8.29 -11.92
N ILE A 741 25.16 -7.28 -12.53
CA ILE A 741 24.49 -6.03 -12.92
C ILE A 741 24.22 -6.06 -14.43
N THR A 742 22.95 -6.04 -14.80
CA THR A 742 22.51 -5.84 -16.18
C THR A 742 21.77 -4.50 -16.31
N THR A 743 21.75 -3.94 -17.52
CA THR A 743 20.89 -2.79 -17.82
C THR A 743 20.06 -3.04 -19.07
N THR A 744 18.93 -2.35 -19.18
CA THR A 744 18.08 -2.34 -20.38
C THR A 744 17.95 -0.88 -20.87
N PRO A 745 18.54 -0.53 -22.03
CA PRO A 745 19.41 -1.36 -22.88
C PRO A 745 20.74 -1.72 -22.21
N PRO A 746 21.44 -2.78 -22.67
CA PRO A 746 22.78 -3.13 -22.20
C PRO A 746 23.85 -2.20 -22.79
N GLY A 747 25.01 -2.16 -22.16
CA GLY A 747 26.14 -1.30 -22.55
C GLY A 747 26.23 0.01 -21.76
N ALA A 748 25.51 0.15 -20.65
CA ALA A 748 25.65 1.29 -19.75
C ALA A 748 26.97 1.20 -18.95
N MET A 749 27.58 2.36 -18.70
CA MET A 749 28.70 2.49 -17.77
C MET A 749 28.19 2.40 -16.33
N LEU A 750 28.86 1.61 -15.50
CA LEU A 750 28.50 1.33 -14.13
C LEU A 750 29.61 1.80 -13.19
N THR A 751 29.24 2.68 -12.28
CA THR A 751 30.12 3.30 -11.28
C THR A 751 29.62 2.94 -9.88
N ILE A 752 30.50 2.35 -9.07
CA ILE A 752 30.28 2.15 -7.64
C ILE A 752 31.41 2.89 -6.90
N PRO A 753 31.11 3.91 -6.07
CA PRO A 753 32.13 4.68 -5.36
C PRO A 753 33.02 3.77 -4.49
N GLY A 754 34.33 3.92 -4.64
CA GLY A 754 35.34 3.12 -3.93
C GLY A 754 36.00 2.01 -4.76
N LEU A 755 35.40 1.61 -5.88
CA LEU A 755 36.04 0.72 -6.86
C LEU A 755 36.81 1.55 -7.90
N ALA A 756 37.98 1.03 -8.32
CA ALA A 756 38.91 1.75 -9.20
C ALA A 756 38.61 1.59 -10.71
N GLU A 757 37.69 0.70 -11.07
CA GLU A 757 37.35 0.38 -12.47
C GLU A 757 35.86 0.63 -12.74
N THR A 758 35.55 1.57 -13.62
CA THR A 758 34.21 1.70 -14.21
C THR A 758 33.94 0.50 -15.11
N SER A 759 32.82 -0.18 -14.86
CA SER A 759 32.42 -1.37 -15.60
C SER A 759 31.38 -1.05 -16.68
N VAL A 760 31.09 -2.00 -17.57
CA VAL A 760 30.06 -1.85 -18.60
C VAL A 760 29.09 -3.03 -18.53
N SER A 761 27.79 -2.76 -18.57
CA SER A 761 26.77 -3.82 -18.45
C SER A 761 26.65 -4.69 -19.71
N PRO A 762 26.30 -5.99 -19.58
CA PRO A 762 26.19 -6.76 -18.35
C PRO A 762 27.57 -7.11 -17.76
N VAL A 763 27.70 -7.01 -16.44
CA VAL A 763 28.92 -7.37 -15.69
C VAL A 763 28.56 -8.18 -14.46
N THR A 764 29.38 -9.15 -14.08
CA THR A 764 29.34 -9.77 -12.75
C THR A 764 30.57 -9.30 -11.98
N LEU A 765 30.35 -8.48 -10.96
CA LEU A 765 31.40 -8.02 -10.05
C LEU A 765 31.51 -9.00 -8.87
N PHE A 766 32.71 -9.18 -8.33
CA PHE A 766 32.93 -9.95 -7.11
C PHE A 766 33.18 -8.98 -5.96
N LEU A 767 32.12 -8.55 -5.30
CA LEU A 767 32.16 -7.55 -4.24
C LEU A 767 32.02 -8.22 -2.87
N PRO A 768 32.65 -7.68 -1.81
CA PRO A 768 32.35 -8.07 -0.43
C PRO A 768 30.87 -7.89 -0.07
N GLU A 769 30.48 -8.41 1.08
CA GLU A 769 29.16 -8.10 1.67
C GLU A 769 29.06 -6.59 2.00
N GLY A 770 27.90 -5.97 1.73
CA GLY A 770 27.62 -4.59 2.12
C GLY A 770 26.73 -3.77 1.17
N ASP A 771 26.56 -2.49 1.50
CA ASP A 771 25.78 -1.53 0.72
C ASP A 771 26.61 -0.82 -0.35
N TYR A 772 26.12 -0.88 -1.60
CA TYR A 772 26.75 -0.24 -2.75
C TYR A 772 25.83 0.78 -3.41
N LEU A 773 26.25 2.05 -3.43
CA LEU A 773 25.62 3.06 -4.29
C LEU A 773 25.99 2.78 -5.74
N LEU A 774 25.09 2.14 -6.48
CA LEU A 774 25.25 1.83 -7.89
C LEU A 774 24.72 3.00 -8.73
N THR A 775 25.61 3.60 -9.51
CA THR A 775 25.29 4.61 -10.53
C THR A 775 25.43 4.00 -11.91
N ALA A 776 24.41 4.17 -12.76
CA ALA A 776 24.40 3.70 -14.15
C ALA A 776 24.19 4.88 -15.12
N GLU A 777 25.13 5.05 -16.05
CA GLU A 777 25.18 6.14 -17.02
C GLU A 777 25.26 5.59 -18.46
N MET A 778 24.58 6.24 -19.41
CA MET A 778 24.68 5.86 -20.83
C MET A 778 24.34 7.05 -21.72
N ASP A 779 25.10 7.25 -22.80
CA ASP A 779 24.87 8.35 -23.75
C ASP A 779 23.43 8.34 -24.31
N GLY A 780 22.72 9.45 -24.12
CA GLY A 780 21.31 9.60 -24.52
C GLY A 780 20.29 9.05 -23.52
N TYR A 781 20.71 8.60 -22.33
CA TYR A 781 19.85 8.14 -21.24
C TYR A 781 20.05 8.98 -19.98
N LEU A 782 19.06 8.94 -19.09
CA LEU A 782 19.15 9.54 -17.76
C LEU A 782 19.97 8.64 -16.82
N VAL A 783 20.74 9.28 -15.94
CA VAL A 783 21.52 8.59 -14.90
C VAL A 783 20.55 7.94 -13.91
N ASN A 784 20.68 6.63 -13.70
CA ASN A 784 19.97 5.93 -12.62
C ASN A 784 20.94 5.75 -11.44
N GLN A 785 20.51 6.10 -10.23
CA GLN A 785 21.22 5.82 -8.99
C GLN A 785 20.33 5.03 -8.03
N THR A 786 20.88 3.96 -7.45
CA THR A 786 20.22 3.12 -6.46
C THR A 786 21.21 2.60 -5.43
N VAL A 787 20.76 2.29 -4.22
CA VAL A 787 21.54 1.53 -3.23
C VAL A 787 21.22 0.06 -3.39
N VAL A 788 22.24 -0.80 -3.38
CA VAL A 788 22.08 -2.25 -3.44
C VAL A 788 22.75 -2.88 -2.22
N HIS A 789 21.95 -3.54 -1.40
CA HIS A 789 22.39 -4.29 -0.22
C HIS A 789 22.78 -5.71 -0.65
N LEU A 790 24.07 -6.00 -0.71
CA LEU A 790 24.62 -7.27 -1.20
C LEU A 790 24.96 -8.19 -0.03
N THR A 791 24.06 -9.13 0.28
CA THR A 791 24.20 -10.16 1.34
C THR A 791 24.49 -11.57 0.82
N GLY A 792 24.79 -11.69 -0.48
CA GLY A 792 25.00 -12.97 -1.14
C GLY A 792 25.06 -12.83 -2.67
N PRO A 793 25.09 -13.94 -3.42
CA PRO A 793 24.94 -13.93 -4.87
C PRO A 793 23.62 -13.24 -5.28
N GLN A 794 23.71 -12.17 -6.09
CA GLN A 794 22.57 -11.31 -6.41
C GLN A 794 22.62 -10.87 -7.87
N GLU A 795 21.45 -10.75 -8.52
CA GLU A 795 21.33 -10.22 -9.87
C GLU A 795 20.35 -9.04 -9.90
N ILE A 796 20.73 -7.93 -10.55
CA ILE A 796 19.89 -6.74 -10.72
C ILE A 796 19.78 -6.35 -12.20
N THR A 797 18.63 -5.79 -12.58
CA THR A 797 18.37 -5.24 -13.92
C THR A 797 17.91 -3.80 -13.79
N LEU A 798 18.74 -2.83 -14.21
CA LEU A 798 18.36 -1.41 -14.22
C LEU A 798 17.79 -1.03 -15.60
N VAL A 799 16.56 -0.53 -15.64
CA VAL A 799 15.91 -0.07 -16.89
C VAL A 799 16.21 1.42 -17.06
N LEU A 800 17.00 1.81 -18.06
CA LEU A 800 17.38 3.21 -18.26
C LEU A 800 16.34 3.94 -19.12
N ALA A 801 15.93 5.13 -18.68
CA ALA A 801 15.03 6.00 -19.43
C ALA A 801 15.81 6.92 -20.40
N PRO A 802 15.37 7.12 -21.65
CA PRO A 802 15.98 8.08 -22.56
C PRO A 802 15.95 9.52 -22.01
N GLY A 803 17.02 10.28 -22.24
CA GLY A 803 17.13 11.70 -21.88
C GLY A 803 16.82 12.64 -23.05
N ASP A 804 16.31 13.84 -22.76
CA ASP A 804 15.89 14.81 -23.78
C ASP A 804 17.06 15.59 -24.44
N THR A 805 18.31 15.42 -23.99
CA THR A 805 19.51 16.19 -24.42
C THR A 805 20.22 15.66 -25.68
N ALA A 806 19.51 14.99 -26.58
CA ALA A 806 20.07 14.45 -27.82
C ALA A 806 20.26 15.53 -28.91
N GLN A 807 21.42 16.18 -28.98
CA GLN A 807 21.76 17.12 -30.06
C GLN A 807 23.10 16.84 -30.78
N GLU A 808 22.99 16.61 -32.09
CA GLU A 808 24.01 16.82 -33.15
C GLU A 808 25.37 16.08 -33.07
N THR A 809 25.32 14.76 -33.17
CA THR A 809 26.08 14.05 -34.23
C THR A 809 25.12 13.11 -35.00
N GLU A 810 25.41 12.78 -36.26
CA GLU A 810 24.44 12.04 -37.11
C GLU A 810 24.12 10.64 -36.56
N PRO A 811 22.85 10.34 -36.21
CA PRO A 811 22.54 9.15 -35.43
C PRO A 811 22.30 7.89 -36.29
N PRO A 812 22.76 6.70 -35.86
CA PRO A 812 22.06 5.47 -36.21
C PRO A 812 20.63 5.58 -35.64
N LYS A 813 19.60 5.25 -36.44
CA LYS A 813 18.20 5.60 -36.16
C LYS A 813 17.70 5.15 -34.77
N THR A 814 17.74 6.07 -33.80
CA THR A 814 17.04 5.93 -32.51
C THR A 814 15.54 5.75 -32.76
N PRO A 815 14.86 4.81 -32.07
CA PRO A 815 13.40 4.75 -32.13
C PRO A 815 12.80 6.05 -31.59
N ALA A 816 11.73 6.53 -32.21
CA ALA A 816 11.06 7.74 -31.75
C ALA A 816 10.36 7.49 -30.41
N ARG A 817 10.50 8.42 -29.45
CA ARG A 817 9.70 8.47 -28.21
C ARG A 817 8.22 8.31 -28.54
N SER A 818 7.54 7.45 -27.79
CA SER A 818 6.12 7.20 -27.97
C SER A 818 5.30 8.44 -27.66
N ARG A 819 4.07 8.45 -28.19
CA ARG A 819 3.11 9.56 -28.09
C ARG A 819 1.85 9.10 -27.38
N HIS A 820 1.92 8.01 -26.63
CA HIS A 820 0.80 7.34 -25.98
C HIS A 820 1.15 6.82 -24.58
N GLY A 821 0.14 6.64 -23.75
CA GLY A 821 0.20 6.01 -22.43
C GLY A 821 -1.18 5.48 -22.05
N GLY A 822 -1.55 5.59 -20.78
CA GLY A 822 -2.84 5.12 -20.27
C GLY A 822 -3.39 5.88 -19.07
N LEU A 823 -4.59 5.47 -18.66
CA LEU A 823 -5.28 5.89 -17.44
C LEU A 823 -5.75 4.67 -16.66
N PHE A 824 -5.62 4.73 -15.33
CA PHE A 824 -6.29 3.86 -14.38
C PHE A 824 -7.29 4.72 -13.61
N ILE A 825 -8.58 4.47 -13.83
CA ILE A 825 -9.67 5.30 -13.31
C ILE A 825 -10.48 4.49 -12.31
N THR A 826 -10.53 4.96 -11.06
CA THR A 826 -11.43 4.44 -10.04
C THR A 826 -12.54 5.47 -9.75
N THR A 827 -13.74 4.99 -9.41
CA THR A 827 -14.86 5.82 -8.97
C THR A 827 -15.47 5.24 -7.69
N TYR A 828 -15.96 6.10 -6.82
CA TYR A 828 -16.80 5.70 -5.68
C TYR A 828 -18.14 6.45 -5.71
N PRO A 829 -19.30 5.76 -5.89
CA PRO A 829 -19.45 4.32 -6.18
C PRO A 829 -18.81 3.85 -7.49
N GLY A 830 -18.57 2.55 -7.62
CA GLY A 830 -17.90 1.95 -8.78
C GLY A 830 -18.75 1.79 -10.06
N ASP A 831 -20.08 1.88 -9.95
CA ASP A 831 -20.99 1.52 -11.05
C ASP A 831 -21.33 2.66 -12.03
N LEU A 832 -20.69 3.82 -11.88
CA LEU A 832 -21.04 5.08 -12.55
C LEU A 832 -20.75 5.10 -14.05
N GLU A 833 -21.45 5.97 -14.80
CA GLU A 833 -21.20 6.18 -16.22
C GLU A 833 -19.89 6.96 -16.42
N LEU A 834 -18.85 6.26 -16.88
CA LEU A 834 -17.56 6.83 -17.23
C LEU A 834 -17.52 7.31 -18.69
N SER A 835 -16.87 8.45 -18.89
CA SER A 835 -16.55 8.97 -20.22
C SER A 835 -15.15 9.58 -20.24
N VAL A 836 -14.42 9.37 -21.33
CA VAL A 836 -13.07 9.90 -21.56
C VAL A 836 -13.06 10.63 -22.90
N ASP A 837 -12.61 11.88 -22.90
CA ASP A 837 -12.65 12.81 -24.04
C ASP A 837 -14.04 12.92 -24.70
N ASN A 838 -15.08 12.86 -23.87
CA ASN A 838 -16.51 12.86 -24.23
C ASN A 838 -17.01 11.59 -24.95
N LYS A 839 -16.19 10.54 -25.12
CA LYS A 839 -16.69 9.21 -25.46
C LYS A 839 -17.11 8.49 -24.18
N VAL A 840 -18.32 7.94 -24.15
CA VAL A 840 -18.76 7.01 -23.09
C VAL A 840 -17.96 5.70 -23.18
N MET A 841 -17.51 5.20 -22.04
CA MET A 841 -16.74 3.95 -21.92
C MET A 841 -17.70 2.77 -21.71
N GLU A 842 -17.38 1.62 -22.32
CA GLU A 842 -18.15 0.37 -22.09
C GLU A 842 -17.76 -0.31 -20.77
N GLY A 843 -16.51 -0.13 -20.33
CA GLY A 843 -16.03 -0.57 -19.01
C GLY A 843 -16.33 0.44 -17.90
N LYS A 844 -16.64 -0.09 -16.71
CA LYS A 844 -16.85 0.67 -15.46
C LYS A 844 -15.57 0.72 -14.60
N SER A 845 -15.62 1.40 -13.46
CA SER A 845 -14.54 1.37 -12.47
C SER A 845 -14.39 -0.04 -11.87
N PRO A 846 -13.15 -0.54 -11.61
CA PRO A 846 -11.87 0.08 -11.97
C PRO A 846 -11.56 -0.09 -13.49
N LEU A 847 -11.30 1.03 -14.18
CA LEU A 847 -11.11 1.04 -15.63
C LEU A 847 -9.64 1.28 -16.00
N VAL A 848 -9.04 0.31 -16.70
CA VAL A 848 -7.72 0.47 -17.35
C VAL A 848 -7.91 0.83 -18.82
N LEU A 849 -7.30 1.94 -19.25
CA LEU A 849 -7.17 2.33 -20.66
C LEU A 849 -5.68 2.44 -21.01
N PHE A 850 -5.26 1.89 -22.16
CA PHE A 850 -3.88 2.03 -22.67
C PHE A 850 -3.88 2.26 -24.18
N GLY A 851 -2.88 2.98 -24.69
CA GLY A 851 -2.88 3.52 -26.05
C GLY A 851 -3.57 4.88 -26.18
N LEU A 852 -3.78 5.61 -25.09
CA LEU A 852 -4.29 6.98 -25.07
C LEU A 852 -3.18 7.97 -25.44
N LYS A 853 -3.43 8.95 -26.32
CA LYS A 853 -2.43 9.98 -26.69
C LYS A 853 -1.88 10.73 -25.47
N GLU A 854 -0.56 10.97 -25.43
CA GLU A 854 0.11 11.81 -24.43
C GLU A 854 -0.51 13.22 -24.35
N GLY A 855 -0.72 13.69 -23.13
CA GLY A 855 -1.28 15.01 -22.82
C GLY A 855 -2.61 14.96 -22.07
N TYR A 856 -3.44 15.99 -22.27
CA TYR A 856 -4.71 16.14 -21.58
C TYR A 856 -5.78 15.18 -22.08
N HIS A 857 -6.42 14.49 -21.14
CA HIS A 857 -7.70 13.80 -21.30
C HIS A 857 -8.73 14.40 -20.33
N THR A 858 -9.99 14.42 -20.75
CA THR A 858 -11.11 14.80 -19.88
C THR A 858 -11.81 13.55 -19.39
N VAL A 859 -11.68 13.22 -18.11
CA VAL A 859 -12.41 12.11 -17.48
C VAL A 859 -13.65 12.68 -16.80
N LYS A 860 -14.83 12.14 -17.13
CA LYS A 860 -16.10 12.49 -16.50
C LYS A 860 -16.81 11.23 -16.03
N ALA A 861 -17.03 11.14 -14.72
CA ALA A 861 -17.98 10.21 -14.14
C ALA A 861 -19.35 10.89 -13.98
N THR A 862 -20.43 10.16 -14.18
CA THR A 862 -21.81 10.69 -14.07
C THR A 862 -22.64 9.81 -13.16
N ARG A 863 -23.22 10.43 -12.11
CA ARG A 863 -24.23 9.84 -11.23
C ARG A 863 -25.62 10.26 -11.74
N THR A 864 -26.32 9.31 -12.35
CA THR A 864 -27.63 9.52 -12.99
C THR A 864 -28.70 9.81 -11.94
N GLY A 865 -29.01 11.10 -11.73
CA GLY A 865 -29.97 11.54 -10.73
C GLY A 865 -31.43 11.26 -11.12
N ALA A 866 -32.19 10.65 -10.22
CA ALA A 866 -33.61 10.34 -10.41
C ALA A 866 -34.55 11.57 -10.46
N ALA A 867 -34.02 12.79 -10.23
CA ALA A 867 -34.79 14.03 -10.18
C ALA A 867 -34.46 14.97 -11.35
N ALA A 868 -35.43 15.14 -12.25
CA ALA A 868 -35.63 16.32 -13.11
C ALA A 868 -34.36 16.97 -13.74
N GLY A 869 -33.52 16.19 -14.43
CA GLY A 869 -32.63 16.73 -15.46
C GLY A 869 -31.31 17.36 -14.99
N LYS A 870 -30.89 17.13 -13.75
CA LYS A 870 -29.49 17.31 -13.32
C LYS A 870 -28.94 16.02 -12.73
N GLY A 871 -28.35 15.19 -13.60
CA GLY A 871 -27.37 14.21 -13.16
C GLY A 871 -26.14 14.94 -12.60
N GLU A 872 -25.56 14.41 -11.54
CA GLU A 872 -24.35 14.95 -10.94
C GLU A 872 -23.14 14.39 -11.69
N SER A 873 -22.12 15.21 -11.93
CA SER A 873 -20.92 14.74 -12.61
C SER A 873 -19.67 15.45 -12.12
N ILE A 874 -18.70 14.67 -11.67
CA ILE A 874 -17.33 15.14 -11.48
C ILE A 874 -16.65 15.09 -12.85
N ILE A 875 -16.02 16.21 -13.23
CA ILE A 875 -15.23 16.33 -14.45
C ILE A 875 -13.81 16.67 -14.05
N ALA A 876 -12.89 15.76 -14.33
CA ALA A 876 -11.46 15.92 -14.09
C ALA A 876 -10.70 16.11 -15.41
N ARG A 877 -9.64 16.94 -15.36
CA ARG A 877 -8.64 17.00 -16.44
C ARG A 877 -7.42 16.23 -15.96
N VAL A 878 -7.23 15.04 -16.52
CA VAL A 878 -6.13 14.13 -16.17
C VAL A 878 -5.07 14.20 -17.25
N TRP A 879 -3.81 14.05 -16.88
CA TRP A 879 -2.71 13.99 -17.83
C TRP A 879 -2.27 12.54 -18.06
N VAL A 880 -2.18 12.13 -19.33
CA VAL A 880 -1.55 10.87 -19.75
C VAL A 880 -0.09 11.16 -20.09
N HIS A 881 0.83 10.57 -19.33
CA HIS A 881 2.25 10.56 -19.66
C HIS A 881 2.54 9.51 -20.74
N HIS A 882 3.57 9.72 -21.57
CA HIS A 882 4.03 8.67 -22.48
C HIS A 882 4.54 7.44 -21.70
N ASP A 883 4.35 6.26 -22.27
CA ASP A 883 4.83 4.95 -21.78
C ASP A 883 4.41 4.57 -20.34
N ALA A 884 3.42 5.28 -19.77
CA ALA A 884 2.95 5.09 -18.40
C ALA A 884 1.42 5.19 -18.30
N ILE A 885 0.87 4.60 -17.25
CA ILE A 885 -0.54 4.70 -16.86
C ILE A 885 -0.63 5.65 -15.65
N SER A 886 -1.41 6.72 -15.78
CA SER A 886 -1.68 7.67 -14.69
C SER A 886 -2.88 7.20 -13.85
N VAL A 887 -2.80 7.29 -12.52
CA VAL A 887 -3.94 7.04 -11.63
C VAL A 887 -4.83 8.28 -11.53
N TYR A 888 -6.16 8.10 -11.52
CA TYR A 888 -7.10 9.13 -11.07
C TYR A 888 -8.35 8.56 -10.40
N GLU A 889 -8.80 9.19 -9.33
CA GLU A 889 -9.80 8.67 -8.40
C GLU A 889 -10.98 9.67 -8.29
N LEU A 890 -12.21 9.18 -8.32
CA LEU A 890 -13.43 10.00 -8.46
C LEU A 890 -14.50 9.65 -7.42
N ASP A 891 -14.41 10.28 -6.26
CA ASP A 891 -15.31 10.07 -5.11
C ASP A 891 -16.51 11.06 -5.08
N PHE A 892 -17.73 10.50 -4.99
CA PHE A 892 -19.03 11.18 -4.90
C PHE A 892 -19.69 11.12 -3.49
N VAL A 893 -18.96 10.63 -2.48
CA VAL A 893 -19.48 10.35 -1.12
C VAL A 893 -18.67 11.07 -0.03
N GLY A 894 -17.36 11.24 -0.19
CA GLY A 894 -16.51 11.96 0.77
C GLY A 894 -16.88 13.42 0.98
N ILE A 895 -16.47 13.96 2.13
CA ILE A 895 -16.81 15.33 2.56
C ILE A 895 -16.12 16.36 1.67
N ARG A 896 -16.86 16.84 0.67
CA ARG A 896 -16.43 17.94 -0.22
C ARG A 896 -16.61 19.28 0.48
N ILE A 897 -15.50 20.00 0.64
CA ILE A 897 -15.48 21.40 1.05
C ILE A 897 -14.96 22.21 -0.15
N ASP A 898 -15.78 22.30 -1.20
CA ASP A 898 -15.44 22.97 -2.45
C ASP A 898 -15.20 24.48 -2.21
N ARG A 899 -13.93 24.85 -2.11
CA ARG A 899 -13.46 26.21 -1.81
C ARG A 899 -12.82 26.84 -3.04
N LEU A 900 -13.45 27.87 -3.60
CA LEU A 900 -12.89 28.64 -4.71
C LEU A 900 -11.80 29.58 -4.17
N ILE A 901 -10.54 29.18 -4.26
CA ILE A 901 -9.39 29.89 -3.68
C ILE A 901 -8.54 30.50 -4.79
N ARG A 902 -8.07 31.74 -4.59
CA ARG A 902 -7.11 32.40 -5.47
C ARG A 902 -5.69 32.12 -4.99
N ILE A 903 -4.86 31.49 -5.81
CA ILE A 903 -3.45 31.21 -5.52
C ILE A 903 -2.58 32.22 -6.30
N THR A 904 -1.69 32.92 -5.60
CA THR A 904 -0.85 34.01 -6.14
C THR A 904 0.57 34.00 -5.60
N ASP A 905 1.47 34.65 -6.31
CA ASP A 905 2.90 34.81 -5.99
C ASP A 905 3.33 36.28 -5.95
N ASP A 906 4.55 36.53 -5.49
CA ASP A 906 5.13 37.87 -5.41
C ASP A 906 5.31 38.47 -6.83
N PRO A 907 5.09 39.78 -7.07
CA PRO A 907 4.90 40.30 -8.42
C PRO A 907 6.15 40.26 -9.34
N GLY A 908 6.29 39.17 -10.12
CA GLY A 908 7.36 39.05 -11.12
C GLY A 908 7.10 38.05 -12.23
N THR A 909 6.87 36.78 -11.91
CA THR A 909 6.88 35.67 -12.88
C THR A 909 5.93 34.53 -12.47
N PRO A 910 4.98 34.11 -13.34
CA PRO A 910 4.05 32.99 -13.12
C PRO A 910 4.69 31.65 -12.71
N THR A 911 4.75 31.43 -11.39
CA THR A 911 5.19 30.19 -10.74
C THR A 911 4.31 29.00 -11.14
N ALA A 912 4.92 27.82 -11.35
CA ALA A 912 4.23 26.60 -11.74
C ALA A 912 4.08 25.62 -10.57
N PHE A 913 2.90 25.00 -10.43
CA PHE A 913 2.61 24.11 -9.29
C PHE A 913 1.58 23.02 -9.63
N THR A 914 1.59 21.89 -8.94
CA THR A 914 0.50 20.90 -8.95
C THR A 914 -0.36 21.02 -7.69
N LEU A 915 -1.61 20.55 -7.74
CA LEU A 915 -2.54 20.52 -6.61
C LEU A 915 -2.72 19.07 -6.14
N ASN A 916 -2.57 18.82 -4.84
CA ASN A 916 -2.69 17.51 -4.19
C ASN A 916 -1.85 16.40 -4.84
N GLY A 917 -0.73 16.79 -5.46
CA GLY A 917 0.19 15.91 -6.20
C GLY A 917 -0.29 15.48 -7.60
N PHE A 918 -1.29 16.13 -8.19
CA PHE A 918 -1.81 15.78 -9.51
C PHE A 918 -1.34 16.73 -10.63
N TYR A 919 -0.79 16.16 -11.70
CA TYR A 919 -0.46 16.87 -12.94
C TYR A 919 -1.74 17.12 -13.76
N PRO A 920 -1.95 18.29 -14.38
CA PRO A 920 -0.97 19.26 -14.88
C PRO A 920 -0.35 20.22 -13.87
N LEU A 921 0.77 20.82 -14.27
CA LEU A 921 1.20 22.10 -13.72
C LEU A 921 0.17 23.20 -14.04
N LEU A 922 -0.43 23.73 -12.98
CA LEU A 922 -1.12 25.01 -12.91
C LEU A 922 -0.10 26.15 -12.85
N ARG A 923 -0.54 27.40 -13.03
CA ARG A 923 0.30 28.59 -12.89
C ARG A 923 -0.40 29.72 -12.18
N THR A 924 0.31 30.43 -11.33
CA THR A 924 -0.13 31.67 -10.70
C THR A 924 -0.22 32.84 -11.71
N PRO A 925 -1.08 33.85 -11.47
CA PRO A 925 -2.20 33.84 -10.54
C PRO A 925 -3.36 32.99 -11.10
N VAL A 926 -3.92 32.09 -10.30
CA VAL A 926 -5.07 31.24 -10.70
C VAL A 926 -6.12 31.20 -9.60
N THR A 927 -7.39 31.13 -9.99
CA THR A 927 -8.50 30.83 -9.09
C THR A 927 -9.04 29.45 -9.45
N LEU A 928 -9.15 28.57 -8.47
CA LEU A 928 -9.59 27.18 -8.65
C LEU A 928 -10.35 26.67 -7.43
N ASP A 929 -11.11 25.60 -7.62
CA ASP A 929 -11.81 24.91 -6.53
C ASP A 929 -10.87 23.90 -5.85
N VAL A 930 -10.68 24.07 -4.54
CA VAL A 930 -9.98 23.12 -3.66
C VAL A 930 -11.06 22.27 -2.97
N PRO A 931 -11.21 20.98 -3.31
CA PRO A 931 -12.40 20.21 -2.92
C PRO A 931 -12.33 19.54 -1.54
N TRP A 932 -11.14 19.41 -0.94
CA TRP A 932 -10.90 18.55 0.22
C TRP A 932 -10.21 19.28 1.38
N THR A 933 -10.32 18.72 2.58
CA THR A 933 -9.41 19.01 3.70
C THR A 933 -8.01 18.47 3.43
N GLY A 934 -7.00 18.95 4.16
CA GLY A 934 -5.61 18.50 4.03
C GLY A 934 -4.97 18.74 2.65
N SER A 935 -5.58 19.58 1.81
CA SER A 935 -5.08 19.86 0.46
C SER A 935 -3.73 20.59 0.53
N TYR A 936 -2.89 20.39 -0.48
CA TYR A 936 -1.57 21.01 -0.61
C TYR A 936 -1.25 21.35 -2.06
N ILE A 937 -0.27 22.20 -2.27
CA ILE A 937 0.34 22.43 -3.59
C ILE A 937 1.81 22.04 -3.56
N THR A 938 2.35 21.60 -4.70
CA THR A 938 3.78 21.41 -4.88
C THR A 938 4.29 22.32 -6.00
N LEU A 939 5.21 23.22 -5.70
CA LEU A 939 5.97 23.95 -6.72
C LEU A 939 7.02 23.01 -7.30
N ILE A 940 7.13 22.94 -8.63
CA ILE A 940 8.06 22.02 -9.30
C ILE A 940 9.15 22.84 -10.02
N GLY A 941 10.38 22.70 -9.53
CA GLY A 941 11.58 23.33 -10.07
C GLY A 941 12.43 22.37 -10.90
N GLU A 942 13.69 22.76 -11.17
CA GLU A 942 14.68 21.88 -11.80
C GLU A 942 15.15 20.83 -10.77
N GLY A 943 14.47 19.68 -10.74
CA GLY A 943 14.78 18.57 -9.83
C GLY A 943 14.33 18.78 -8.38
N THR A 944 13.46 19.76 -8.10
CA THR A 944 12.93 20.05 -6.77
C THR A 944 11.41 20.07 -6.72
N TYR A 945 10.87 19.62 -5.58
CA TYR A 945 9.45 19.48 -5.29
C TYR A 945 9.19 20.17 -3.94
N THR A 946 8.57 21.35 -3.96
CA THR A 946 8.36 22.20 -2.77
C THR A 946 6.89 22.22 -2.38
N SER A 947 6.52 21.46 -1.34
CA SER A 947 5.16 21.27 -0.87
C SER A 947 4.72 22.33 0.15
N PHE A 948 3.47 22.77 0.05
CA PHE A 948 2.82 23.69 0.98
C PHE A 948 1.36 23.29 1.23
N SER A 949 1.02 22.95 2.47
CA SER A 949 -0.36 22.68 2.87
C SER A 949 -1.24 23.95 2.80
N ILE A 950 -2.43 23.81 2.20
CA ILE A 950 -3.49 24.82 2.13
C ILE A 950 -4.28 24.76 3.44
N PRO A 951 -4.31 25.81 4.29
CA PRO A 951 -5.03 25.75 5.56
C PRO A 951 -6.53 25.51 5.41
N ASP A 952 -7.07 24.55 6.17
CA ASP A 952 -8.50 24.18 6.12
C ASP A 952 -9.44 25.25 6.69
N SER A 953 -8.91 26.22 7.41
CA SER A 953 -9.62 27.42 7.86
C SER A 953 -9.84 28.48 6.78
N MET A 954 -9.23 28.35 5.59
CA MET A 954 -9.48 29.31 4.50
C MET A 954 -10.87 29.14 3.89
N LEU A 955 -11.56 30.26 3.73
CA LEU A 955 -12.92 30.33 3.18
C LEU A 955 -12.92 30.44 1.65
N SER A 956 -14.03 30.07 1.01
CA SER A 956 -14.22 30.34 -0.42
C SER A 956 -14.16 31.85 -0.70
N GLY A 957 -13.40 32.24 -1.74
CA GLY A 957 -13.04 33.63 -2.03
C GLY A 957 -11.74 34.14 -1.39
N SER A 958 -11.05 33.33 -0.57
CA SER A 958 -9.76 33.72 0.03
C SER A 958 -8.61 33.75 -1.00
N GLU A 959 -7.56 34.48 -0.66
CA GLU A 959 -6.29 34.50 -1.40
C GLU A 959 -5.19 33.78 -0.60
N PHE A 960 -4.53 32.82 -1.24
CA PHE A 960 -3.36 32.09 -0.72
C PHE A 960 -2.12 32.54 -1.49
N VAL A 961 -1.31 33.39 -0.85
CA VAL A 961 -0.03 33.83 -1.40
C VAL A 961 1.02 32.76 -1.13
N LEU A 962 1.76 32.33 -2.16
CA LEU A 962 2.85 31.37 -2.05
C LEU A 962 3.89 31.87 -1.04
N PRO A 963 4.11 31.18 0.10
CA PRO A 963 5.13 31.59 1.05
C PRO A 963 6.52 31.17 0.54
N PRO A 964 7.59 31.89 0.93
CA PRO A 964 8.95 31.43 0.68
C PRO A 964 9.22 30.15 1.46
N TYR A 965 9.96 29.20 0.87
CA TYR A 965 10.36 27.97 1.54
C TYR A 965 11.66 28.15 2.34
N PRO A 966 11.68 27.91 3.67
CA PRO A 966 12.86 28.07 4.51
C PRO A 966 13.44 26.72 5.01
N GLY A 967 12.92 25.58 4.53
CA GLY A 967 13.33 24.25 4.94
C GLY A 967 14.44 23.66 4.07
N ASN A 968 14.77 22.41 4.32
CA ASN A 968 15.74 21.64 3.54
C ASN A 968 15.07 20.86 2.40
N PHE A 969 15.88 20.37 1.46
CA PHE A 969 15.46 19.36 0.48
C PHE A 969 16.12 18.03 0.80
N HIS A 970 15.41 16.95 0.49
CA HIS A 970 15.69 15.59 0.94
C HIS A 970 15.62 14.58 -0.21
N THR A 971 16.31 13.46 -0.01
CA THR A 971 16.34 12.30 -0.92
C THR A 971 15.68 11.11 -0.26
N ILE A 972 14.84 10.39 -1.02
CA ILE A 972 14.14 9.17 -0.60
C ILE A 972 14.51 8.00 -1.50
N ALA A 973 14.55 6.79 -0.95
CA ALA A 973 14.68 5.55 -1.74
C ALA A 973 13.30 5.03 -2.15
N ILE A 974 13.13 4.64 -3.41
CA ILE A 974 11.86 4.11 -3.97
C ILE A 974 12.14 2.84 -4.76
N GLU A 975 11.36 1.78 -4.50
CA GLU A 975 11.47 0.49 -5.20
C GLU A 975 10.10 -0.06 -5.61
N SER A 976 10.08 -1.06 -6.48
CA SER A 976 8.86 -1.83 -6.78
C SER A 976 9.16 -3.28 -7.10
N SER A 977 8.17 -4.14 -6.85
CA SER A 977 8.11 -5.51 -7.35
C SER A 977 6.97 -5.64 -8.38
N PRO A 978 7.27 -6.00 -9.65
CA PRO A 978 8.61 -6.09 -10.25
C PRO A 978 9.31 -4.72 -10.40
N PRO A 979 10.65 -4.70 -10.54
CA PRO A 979 11.44 -3.47 -10.74
C PRO A 979 11.32 -2.93 -12.18
N GLY A 980 11.87 -1.72 -12.40
CA GLY A 980 11.90 -1.03 -13.69
C GLY A 980 10.73 -0.06 -13.92
N ALA A 981 9.86 0.15 -12.92
CA ALA A 981 8.71 1.04 -13.00
C ALA A 981 9.14 2.51 -13.00
N GLY A 982 8.60 3.33 -13.89
CA GLY A 982 8.91 4.77 -13.96
C GLY A 982 8.35 5.52 -12.75
N ILE A 983 9.17 6.38 -12.15
CA ILE A 983 8.86 7.08 -10.89
C ILE A 983 8.35 8.51 -11.16
N PHE A 984 7.31 8.91 -10.44
CA PHE A 984 6.68 10.23 -10.49
C PHE A 984 6.54 10.81 -9.08
N ILE A 985 6.88 12.09 -8.91
CA ILE A 985 6.67 12.86 -7.67
C ILE A 985 5.73 14.02 -7.99
N ASP A 986 4.64 14.13 -7.22
CA ASP A 986 3.58 15.13 -7.37
C ASP A 986 3.06 15.28 -8.80
N GLY A 987 3.00 14.15 -9.51
CA GLY A 987 2.55 14.03 -10.90
C GLY A 987 3.59 14.41 -11.95
N ALA A 988 4.75 14.95 -11.58
CA ALA A 988 5.86 15.13 -12.51
C ALA A 988 6.67 13.83 -12.65
N ARG A 989 6.96 13.43 -13.88
CA ARG A 989 7.84 12.30 -14.20
C ARG A 989 9.27 12.66 -13.81
N THR A 990 9.86 11.94 -12.87
CA THR A 990 11.27 12.16 -12.44
C THR A 990 12.25 11.84 -13.56
N GLY A 991 11.90 10.84 -14.39
CA GLY A 991 12.81 10.22 -15.34
C GLY A 991 13.44 8.93 -14.80
N ASN A 992 13.51 8.77 -13.48
CA ASN A 992 14.07 7.59 -12.82
C ASN A 992 13.11 6.39 -12.90
N THR A 993 13.67 5.21 -12.65
CA THR A 993 12.98 3.90 -12.66
C THR A 993 13.35 3.13 -11.39
N THR A 994 12.44 2.30 -10.87
CA THR A 994 12.70 1.52 -9.66
C THR A 994 13.72 0.39 -9.87
N PRO A 995 14.52 0.03 -8.84
CA PRO A 995 14.77 0.80 -7.62
C PRO A 995 15.63 2.04 -7.93
N SER A 996 15.37 3.16 -7.26
CA SER A 996 16.18 4.38 -7.39
C SER A 996 16.03 5.34 -6.22
N LEU A 997 17.08 6.14 -5.98
CA LEU A 997 17.04 7.33 -5.15
C LEU A 997 16.38 8.49 -5.92
N VAL A 998 15.51 9.26 -5.25
CA VAL A 998 14.90 10.48 -5.80
C VAL A 998 15.09 11.63 -4.82
N GLY A 999 15.85 12.64 -5.26
CA GLY A 999 16.20 13.83 -4.50
C GLY A 999 15.23 15.00 -4.68
N GLY A 1000 15.45 16.05 -3.89
CA GLY A 1000 14.80 17.35 -4.08
C GLY A 1000 13.41 17.50 -3.48
N LEU A 1001 12.95 16.59 -2.62
CA LEU A 1001 11.67 16.70 -1.93
C LEU A 1001 11.79 17.60 -0.68
N SER A 1002 10.90 18.57 -0.53
CA SER A 1002 10.78 19.36 0.70
C SER A 1002 10.25 18.54 1.88
N GLU A 1003 10.44 19.04 3.10
CA GLU A 1003 9.60 18.70 4.24
C GLU A 1003 8.10 18.91 3.91
N GLY A 1004 7.23 17.93 4.18
CA GLY A 1004 5.79 18.03 3.93
C GLY A 1004 5.17 16.86 3.14
N PRO A 1005 3.89 16.97 2.74
CA PRO A 1005 3.19 15.92 2.00
C PRO A 1005 3.60 15.90 0.52
N HIS A 1006 3.88 14.71 -0.01
CA HIS A 1006 4.24 14.45 -1.40
C HIS A 1006 3.53 13.19 -1.91
N ARG A 1007 3.05 13.19 -3.15
CA ARG A 1007 2.47 12.03 -3.83
C ARG A 1007 3.54 11.32 -4.64
N VAL A 1008 3.86 10.07 -4.28
CA VAL A 1008 4.73 9.19 -5.07
C VAL A 1008 3.85 8.26 -5.89
N MET A 1009 4.10 8.16 -7.20
CA MET A 1009 3.46 7.18 -8.09
C MET A 1009 4.53 6.43 -8.88
N VAL A 1010 4.31 5.12 -9.07
CA VAL A 1010 5.13 4.25 -9.92
C VAL A 1010 4.27 3.57 -10.98
N SER A 1011 4.80 3.45 -12.19
CA SER A 1011 4.04 2.96 -13.35
C SER A 1011 4.92 2.11 -14.27
N LEU A 1012 4.47 0.90 -14.60
CA LEU A 1012 5.19 -0.07 -15.43
C LEU A 1012 4.24 -0.61 -16.53
N PRO A 1013 4.63 -0.64 -17.82
CA PRO A 1013 3.78 -1.17 -18.88
C PRO A 1013 3.29 -2.60 -18.61
N GLY A 1014 2.01 -2.87 -18.91
CA GLY A 1014 1.34 -4.15 -18.61
C GLY A 1014 0.91 -4.35 -17.15
N HIS A 1015 1.25 -3.43 -16.25
CA HIS A 1015 0.92 -3.48 -14.83
C HIS A 1015 0.02 -2.31 -14.42
N ILE A 1016 -0.76 -2.52 -13.36
CA ILE A 1016 -1.58 -1.50 -12.73
C ILE A 1016 -0.62 -0.54 -11.98
N PRO A 1017 -0.71 0.78 -12.19
CA PRO A 1017 0.13 1.74 -11.48
C PRO A 1017 -0.28 1.87 -10.02
N ALA A 1018 0.71 2.03 -9.14
CA ALA A 1018 0.49 2.26 -7.71
C ALA A 1018 0.85 3.70 -7.32
N GLN A 1019 0.12 4.28 -6.37
CA GLN A 1019 0.42 5.59 -5.79
C GLN A 1019 0.29 5.57 -4.27
N ARG A 1020 1.07 6.42 -3.58
CA ARG A 1020 1.00 6.64 -2.13
C ARG A 1020 1.26 8.10 -1.79
N LEU A 1021 0.50 8.65 -0.84
CA LEU A 1021 0.84 9.90 -0.17
C LEU A 1021 1.87 9.60 0.91
N VAL A 1022 2.99 10.31 0.91
CA VAL A 1022 4.04 10.22 1.95
C VAL A 1022 4.27 11.60 2.56
N THR A 1023 4.74 11.65 3.80
CA THR A 1023 5.11 12.90 4.47
C THR A 1023 6.60 12.89 4.77
N VAL A 1024 7.36 13.79 4.16
CA VAL A 1024 8.78 13.97 4.42
C VAL A 1024 8.93 14.73 5.75
N PRO A 1025 9.66 14.20 6.75
CA PRO A 1025 9.78 14.82 8.06
C PRO A 1025 10.69 16.06 8.03
N ARG A 1026 10.46 17.00 8.96
CA ARG A 1026 11.36 18.13 9.20
C ARG A 1026 12.67 17.64 9.82
N THR A 1027 13.75 17.70 9.04
CA THR A 1027 15.09 17.20 9.43
C THR A 1027 16.22 18.00 8.77
N ASN A 1028 17.45 17.78 9.21
CA ASN A 1028 18.68 18.24 8.54
C ASN A 1028 19.42 17.10 7.82
N GLU A 1029 18.87 15.88 7.79
CA GLU A 1029 19.42 14.76 7.01
C GLU A 1029 19.08 14.94 5.51
N GLU A 1030 20.09 14.95 4.64
CA GLU A 1030 19.91 15.05 3.17
C GLU A 1030 19.23 13.80 2.59
N PHE A 1031 19.32 12.66 3.28
CA PHE A 1031 18.69 11.39 2.90
C PHE A 1031 17.76 10.93 4.03
N ILE A 1032 16.49 10.65 3.70
CA ILE A 1032 15.50 10.09 4.62
C ILE A 1032 15.70 8.58 4.67
N LYS A 1033 15.84 8.03 5.88
CA LYS A 1033 16.03 6.60 6.11
C LYS A 1033 14.75 5.80 5.78
N GLY A 1034 14.94 4.62 5.19
CA GLY A 1034 13.87 3.71 4.78
C GLY A 1034 13.53 3.79 3.29
N THR A 1035 12.90 2.74 2.77
CA THR A 1035 12.55 2.61 1.36
C THR A 1035 11.03 2.65 1.16
N ILE A 1036 10.58 3.35 0.12
CA ILE A 1036 9.19 3.40 -0.31
C ILE A 1036 8.98 2.29 -1.35
N SER A 1037 8.55 1.13 -0.86
CA SER A 1037 8.29 -0.08 -1.65
C SER A 1037 6.86 -0.12 -2.19
N PHE A 1038 6.71 -0.58 -3.44
CA PHE A 1038 5.42 -0.81 -4.11
C PHE A 1038 5.32 -2.23 -4.69
N VAL A 1039 4.10 -2.76 -4.80
CA VAL A 1039 3.79 -3.98 -5.57
C VAL A 1039 2.90 -3.59 -6.74
N LEU A 1040 3.15 -4.15 -7.92
CA LEU A 1040 2.43 -3.82 -9.16
C LEU A 1040 1.80 -5.07 -9.79
N ASP A 1041 0.48 -5.19 -9.69
CA ASP A 1041 -0.27 -6.29 -10.30
C ASP A 1041 -0.34 -6.17 -11.83
N THR A 1042 -0.32 -7.29 -12.54
CA THR A 1042 -0.57 -7.31 -14.00
C THR A 1042 -2.05 -7.16 -14.31
N TYR A 1043 -2.43 -6.25 -15.23
CA TYR A 1043 -3.78 -6.28 -15.81
C TYR A 1043 -3.82 -7.18 -17.06
N PRO A 1044 -4.98 -7.79 -17.40
CA PRO A 1044 -5.10 -8.61 -18.60
C PRO A 1044 -4.85 -7.79 -19.88
N CYS A 1045 -3.70 -8.00 -20.52
CA CYS A 1045 -3.29 -7.26 -21.72
C CYS A 1045 -2.64 -8.14 -22.80
N GLY A 1046 -2.40 -7.56 -23.98
CA GLY A 1046 -1.65 -8.18 -25.07
C GLY A 1046 -1.05 -7.17 -26.05
N PRO A 1047 0.00 -7.56 -26.79
CA PRO A 1047 0.67 -6.66 -27.73
C PRO A 1047 -0.13 -6.51 -29.04
N LEU A 1048 -0.16 -5.29 -29.58
CA LEU A 1048 -0.89 -4.93 -30.79
C LEU A 1048 0.06 -4.28 -31.80
N ARG A 1049 0.26 -4.90 -32.97
CA ARG A 1049 1.08 -4.36 -34.06
C ARG A 1049 0.22 -3.92 -35.24
N VAL A 1050 0.35 -2.66 -35.64
CA VAL A 1050 -0.55 -1.99 -36.59
C VAL A 1050 0.24 -1.45 -37.78
N GLU A 1051 -0.17 -1.77 -39.00
CA GLU A 1051 0.51 -1.41 -40.25
C GLU A 1051 -0.49 -0.88 -41.29
N SER A 1052 -0.03 -0.05 -42.24
CA SER A 1052 -0.86 0.34 -43.38
C SER A 1052 -0.08 0.40 -44.69
N ILE A 1053 -0.80 0.37 -45.81
CA ILE A 1053 -0.23 0.57 -47.14
C ILE A 1053 -0.94 1.77 -47.80
N PRO A 1054 -0.25 2.91 -48.04
CA PRO A 1054 1.09 3.26 -47.55
C PRO A 1054 1.13 3.46 -46.02
N ASP A 1055 2.34 3.49 -45.45
CA ASP A 1055 2.59 3.82 -44.04
C ASP A 1055 2.23 5.28 -43.70
N GLY A 1056 2.17 5.60 -42.40
CA GLY A 1056 1.95 6.95 -41.88
C GLY A 1056 0.49 7.31 -41.55
N ALA A 1057 -0.42 6.33 -41.56
CA ALA A 1057 -1.80 6.52 -41.15
C ALA A 1057 -1.88 6.76 -39.62
N ALA A 1058 -2.66 7.76 -39.20
CA ALA A 1058 -2.89 8.03 -37.78
C ALA A 1058 -3.75 6.93 -37.15
N ILE A 1059 -3.33 6.44 -35.98
CA ILE A 1059 -3.96 5.33 -35.27
C ILE A 1059 -4.92 5.86 -34.19
N TYR A 1060 -6.13 5.33 -34.19
CA TYR A 1060 -7.15 5.53 -33.16
C TYR A 1060 -7.56 4.18 -32.60
N LEU A 1061 -7.71 4.08 -31.28
CA LEU A 1061 -8.25 2.92 -30.58
C LEU A 1061 -9.52 3.35 -29.85
N ASP A 1062 -10.60 2.59 -30.07
CA ASP A 1062 -11.91 2.84 -29.50
C ASP A 1062 -12.45 4.25 -29.79
N GLY A 1063 -12.06 4.82 -30.93
CA GLY A 1063 -12.40 6.18 -31.36
C GLY A 1063 -11.55 7.29 -30.73
N ILE A 1064 -10.75 7.00 -29.70
CA ILE A 1064 -9.82 7.95 -29.10
C ILE A 1064 -8.51 7.94 -29.89
N ALA A 1065 -7.88 9.11 -30.05
CA ALA A 1065 -6.58 9.21 -30.71
C ALA A 1065 -5.48 8.58 -29.86
N THR A 1066 -4.63 7.76 -30.47
CA THR A 1066 -3.43 7.21 -29.80
C THR A 1066 -2.22 8.15 -29.86
N GLY A 1067 -2.25 9.14 -30.76
CA GLY A 1067 -1.07 9.98 -31.07
C GLY A 1067 -0.09 9.33 -32.05
N GLU A 1068 -0.16 8.01 -32.24
CA GLU A 1068 0.76 7.23 -33.06
C GLU A 1068 0.36 7.14 -34.53
N LYS A 1069 1.31 6.68 -35.36
CA LYS A 1069 1.14 6.43 -36.79
C LYS A 1069 1.71 5.07 -37.19
N THR A 1070 1.10 4.45 -38.18
CA THR A 1070 1.62 3.20 -38.76
C THR A 1070 3.00 3.38 -39.42
N PRO A 1071 3.89 2.37 -39.34
CA PRO A 1071 3.72 1.10 -38.63
C PRO A 1071 4.10 1.26 -37.13
N PHE A 1072 3.24 0.80 -36.22
CA PHE A 1072 3.44 0.93 -34.77
C PHE A 1072 3.21 -0.38 -34.02
N SER A 1073 3.75 -0.51 -32.80
CA SER A 1073 3.52 -1.66 -31.91
C SER A 1073 3.28 -1.19 -30.46
N PHE A 1074 2.07 -1.42 -29.95
CA PHE A 1074 1.72 -1.22 -28.54
C PHE A 1074 2.04 -2.50 -27.75
N SER A 1075 2.52 -2.35 -26.51
CA SER A 1075 2.96 -3.45 -25.64
C SER A 1075 1.82 -4.12 -24.86
N GLY A 1076 0.95 -3.32 -24.22
CA GLY A 1076 -0.11 -3.80 -23.33
C GLY A 1076 -1.45 -3.14 -23.58
N ILE A 1077 -2.06 -3.35 -24.75
CA ILE A 1077 -3.49 -3.02 -24.92
C ILE A 1077 -4.29 -4.02 -24.06
N PRO A 1078 -5.37 -3.61 -23.35
CA PRO A 1078 -6.23 -4.54 -22.61
C PRO A 1078 -6.73 -5.71 -23.47
N LEU A 1079 -7.09 -6.83 -22.83
CA LEU A 1079 -7.78 -7.93 -23.52
C LEU A 1079 -9.24 -7.55 -23.77
N GLY A 1080 -9.70 -7.77 -25.01
CA GLY A 1080 -11.08 -7.45 -25.37
C GLY A 1080 -11.28 -7.31 -26.89
N VAL A 1081 -12.43 -6.74 -27.24
CA VAL A 1081 -12.70 -6.25 -28.60
C VAL A 1081 -12.47 -4.74 -28.58
N HIS A 1082 -11.62 -4.24 -29.47
CA HIS A 1082 -11.31 -2.82 -29.61
C HIS A 1082 -11.60 -2.35 -31.03
N GLN A 1083 -12.11 -1.14 -31.20
CA GLN A 1083 -12.31 -0.55 -32.52
C GLN A 1083 -11.04 0.15 -33.00
N LEU A 1084 -10.26 -0.52 -33.84
CA LEU A 1084 -9.12 0.06 -34.52
C LEU A 1084 -9.59 0.93 -35.68
N THR A 1085 -9.21 2.20 -35.70
CA THR A 1085 -9.44 3.11 -36.84
C THR A 1085 -8.14 3.72 -37.33
N LEU A 1086 -7.89 3.65 -38.63
CA LEU A 1086 -6.76 4.28 -39.31
C LEU A 1086 -7.22 5.43 -40.20
N LYS A 1087 -6.49 6.55 -40.18
CA LYS A 1087 -6.78 7.73 -41.01
C LYS A 1087 -5.57 8.28 -41.75
N THR A 1088 -5.70 8.44 -43.07
CA THR A 1088 -4.71 9.05 -43.97
C THR A 1088 -5.38 10.11 -44.83
N GLY A 1089 -5.21 11.39 -44.48
CA GLY A 1089 -5.94 12.49 -45.11
C GLY A 1089 -7.46 12.33 -44.92
N GLU A 1090 -8.20 12.31 -46.02
CA GLU A 1090 -9.65 12.07 -46.04
C GLU A 1090 -10.03 10.57 -45.94
N ILE A 1091 -9.08 9.64 -46.15
CA ILE A 1091 -9.37 8.20 -46.11
C ILE A 1091 -9.36 7.72 -44.66
N SER A 1092 -10.48 7.15 -44.23
CA SER A 1092 -10.63 6.48 -42.92
C SER A 1092 -11.06 5.04 -43.12
N ARG A 1093 -10.48 4.11 -42.35
CA ARG A 1093 -10.85 2.69 -42.31
C ARG A 1093 -10.96 2.24 -40.85
N SER A 1094 -12.14 1.76 -40.45
CA SER A 1094 -12.42 1.25 -39.11
C SER A 1094 -12.66 -0.25 -39.15
N ARG A 1095 -12.21 -0.98 -38.13
CA ARG A 1095 -12.42 -2.41 -37.95
C ARG A 1095 -12.31 -2.80 -36.48
N ASP A 1096 -13.25 -3.60 -36.01
CA ASP A 1096 -13.17 -4.19 -34.69
C ASP A 1096 -12.14 -5.34 -34.69
N ILE A 1097 -11.22 -5.28 -33.73
CA ILE A 1097 -10.10 -6.22 -33.55
C ILE A 1097 -10.22 -6.89 -32.18
N THR A 1098 -9.73 -8.12 -32.06
CA THR A 1098 -9.70 -8.82 -30.75
C THR A 1098 -8.25 -8.89 -30.29
N ILE A 1099 -7.96 -8.32 -29.11
CA ILE A 1099 -6.65 -8.48 -28.46
C ILE A 1099 -6.69 -9.75 -27.63
N ARG A 1100 -5.67 -10.60 -27.81
CA ARG A 1100 -5.54 -11.90 -27.13
C ARG A 1100 -4.17 -12.00 -26.43
N PRO A 1101 -4.10 -12.70 -25.29
CA PRO A 1101 -2.85 -12.91 -24.58
C PRO A 1101 -1.91 -13.80 -25.40
N GLY A 1102 -0.60 -13.62 -25.21
CA GLY A 1102 0.46 -14.44 -25.83
C GLY A 1102 0.57 -14.40 -27.36
N ASN A 1103 -0.32 -13.68 -28.06
CA ASN A 1103 -0.32 -13.57 -29.52
C ASN A 1103 0.23 -12.22 -29.96
N ALA A 1104 1.06 -12.22 -31.00
CA ALA A 1104 1.41 -10.99 -31.72
C ALA A 1104 0.21 -10.53 -32.56
N ASN A 1105 -0.71 -9.77 -31.97
CA ASN A 1105 -1.95 -9.33 -32.62
C ASN A 1105 -1.62 -8.32 -33.74
N ARG A 1106 -1.37 -8.82 -34.96
CA ARG A 1106 -0.90 -8.03 -36.11
C ARG A 1106 -2.05 -7.69 -37.06
N TYR A 1107 -2.29 -6.41 -37.29
CA TYR A 1107 -3.30 -5.90 -38.21
C TYR A 1107 -2.68 -4.98 -39.26
N MET A 1108 -2.87 -5.31 -40.54
CA MET A 1108 -2.44 -4.52 -41.70
C MET A 1108 -3.67 -4.07 -42.49
N VAL A 1109 -3.70 -2.80 -42.89
CA VAL A 1109 -4.83 -2.20 -43.62
C VAL A 1109 -4.35 -1.46 -44.87
N VAL A 1110 -4.90 -1.80 -46.04
CA VAL A 1110 -4.66 -1.04 -47.26
C VAL A 1110 -5.50 0.24 -47.24
N MET A 1111 -4.85 1.38 -47.40
CA MET A 1111 -5.42 2.73 -47.35
C MET A 1111 -5.61 3.35 -48.75
N GLU A 1112 -5.42 2.55 -49.80
CA GLU A 1112 -5.77 2.91 -51.18
C GLU A 1112 -7.30 2.91 -51.39
N GLN A 1113 -7.74 3.50 -52.51
CA GLN A 1113 -9.17 3.73 -52.83
C GLN A 1113 -9.86 2.50 -53.41
#